data_AF-A0A7K0IVZ4-F1
#
_entry.id   AF-A0A7K0IVZ4-F1
#
_cell.length_a   1.000
_cell.length_b   1.000
_cell.length_c   1.000
_cell.angle_alpha   90.00
_cell.angle_beta   90.00
_cell.angle_gamma   90.00
#
_symmetry.space_group_name_H-M   'P 1'
#
loop_
_entity.id
_entity.type
_entity.pdbx_description
1 polymer ?
#
loop_
_entity_poly.entity_id
_entity_poly.type
_entity_poly.pdbx_seq_one_letter_code
_entity_poly.pdbx_strand_id
1 'polypeptide(L)'
;MKVSRFPYGRNCRLALQLLSVVVLLLSVMIIHPEKAQASISNRLYRVDVRPHKDFTRIVVRLAEPPDYTLSDIPGNRMRLVIRDTGGTLFKKYRRYSDKNIGGLAFLKRGDDLLMTFQVSPKVGLRDLSRSDVSAITLDIGQEFKSRVTGPVIPGREKIWNGVEKLVRDFDPPLKSEIPFSPTDRQILKNFLDDNEQKIFMAGEAALYRGALTDAEEIFSQFASRQDPIRPLAMYRLAETLYKLQRYPQALSAFREAEKIWPAYLGFNPGITFYYGDSIARSGDLAQARVLLTSLVGRLADKKYAPALLVRLGDILSRQGHEKEALAIYLNVAENFKDNKASGMALMRRADLRFLHTTPWNYRTLSDTYLNASRQSGDLDMREESLFKHVLLESIHGDASEALQLVTSFQKKFPKGVYMAVIRTMREVLVADVYRKTAWRKDLSSLVRFVEEQHDYLSGCVGQPGFLRLVADSYSEFGRPIELIKFLDLLADRQWASSIAPEIYLEIADNSELIGDVSLTERTLKTYISKYPSDPRAREMTERLGSLYFASDRQQQVKETLLWLLNKGERAKNAESYYYLGKALWSLQLYSQASKAMDLFLSAPVAGGMRLLPDAYLVAASSRDAAGDHKGALKLIDAALKLPDIKRHEEFMYKAGDISLRSGNTARAREMFEQLVKSGKDPDWQRLARQALASIEVKSITR
;
A
#
# COMPACT_ATOMS: atom_id res chain seq x y z
N MET A 1 38.15 -39.57 74.42
CA MET A 1 38.78 -38.31 74.90
C MET A 1 38.13 -37.15 74.17
N LYS A 2 37.70 -36.12 74.91
CA LYS A 2 36.86 -34.97 74.50
C LYS A 2 37.49 -34.15 73.38
N VAL A 3 36.73 -33.77 72.34
CA VAL A 3 36.71 -32.42 71.75
C VAL A 3 35.31 -32.10 71.21
N SER A 4 34.91 -30.85 71.45
CA SER A 4 33.65 -30.13 71.29
C SER A 4 33.13 -29.97 69.85
N ARG A 5 31.79 -29.97 69.69
CA ARG A 5 31.06 -29.51 68.50
C ARG A 5 30.76 -28.01 68.59
N PHE A 6 31.08 -27.25 67.53
CA PHE A 6 30.54 -25.91 67.27
C PHE A 6 29.74 -25.93 65.95
N PRO A 7 28.58 -25.24 65.85
CA PRO A 7 27.77 -25.23 64.63
C PRO A 7 28.04 -23.96 63.79
N TYR A 8 28.68 -24.11 62.64
CA TYR A 8 28.69 -23.09 61.57
C TYR A 8 27.72 -23.52 60.47
N GLY A 9 26.47 -23.08 60.56
CA GLY A 9 25.42 -23.51 59.62
C GLY A 9 24.23 -22.55 59.45
N ARG A 10 24.36 -21.28 59.84
CA ARG A 10 23.28 -20.28 59.67
C ARG A 10 23.66 -19.01 58.92
N ASN A 11 24.94 -18.62 58.88
CA ASN A 11 25.32 -17.31 58.34
C ASN A 11 25.52 -17.28 56.81
N CYS A 12 25.77 -18.42 56.13
CA CYS A 12 25.89 -18.43 54.66
C CYS A 12 24.54 -18.35 53.93
N ARG A 13 23.44 -18.84 54.51
CA ARG A 13 22.12 -18.75 53.87
C ARG A 13 21.53 -17.35 53.94
N LEU A 14 21.77 -16.62 55.02
CA LEU A 14 21.38 -15.21 55.15
C LEU A 14 22.19 -14.32 54.20
N ALA A 15 23.50 -14.58 54.03
CA ALA A 15 24.33 -13.84 53.07
C ALA A 15 23.89 -14.07 51.61
N LEU A 16 23.54 -15.31 51.22
CA LEU A 16 23.02 -15.60 49.87
C LEU A 16 21.61 -15.02 49.63
N GLN A 17 20.75 -14.99 50.65
CA GLN A 17 19.44 -14.37 50.56
C GLN A 17 19.51 -12.84 50.49
N LEU A 18 20.44 -12.22 51.21
CA LEU A 18 20.70 -10.78 51.09
C LEU A 18 21.32 -10.43 49.74
N LEU A 19 22.22 -11.24 49.20
CA LEU A 19 22.80 -11.01 47.87
C LEU A 19 21.75 -11.14 46.76
N SER A 20 20.84 -12.12 46.85
CA SER A 20 19.75 -12.28 45.88
C SER A 20 18.69 -11.18 45.98
N VAL A 21 18.40 -10.67 47.19
CA VAL A 21 17.53 -9.49 47.37
C VAL A 21 18.21 -8.22 46.84
N VAL A 22 19.52 -8.06 47.00
CA VAL A 22 20.28 -6.92 46.45
C VAL A 22 20.39 -7.00 44.93
N VAL A 23 20.57 -8.19 44.35
CA VAL A 23 20.54 -8.39 42.89
C VAL A 23 19.11 -8.21 42.33
N LEU A 24 18.06 -8.57 43.07
CA LEU A 24 16.68 -8.29 42.71
C LEU A 24 16.36 -6.78 42.80
N LEU A 25 16.86 -6.09 43.81
CA LEU A 25 16.75 -4.63 43.96
C LEU A 25 17.56 -3.87 42.91
N LEU A 26 18.74 -4.37 42.52
CA LEU A 26 19.57 -3.80 41.45
C LEU A 26 18.99 -4.09 40.05
N SER A 27 18.33 -5.24 39.84
CA SER A 27 17.63 -5.54 38.58
C SER A 27 16.31 -4.78 38.45
N VAL A 28 15.60 -4.48 39.55
CA VAL A 28 14.46 -3.54 39.56
C VAL A 28 14.92 -2.09 39.31
N MET A 29 16.16 -1.74 39.67
CA MET A 29 16.75 -0.41 39.39
C MET A 29 17.30 -0.26 37.96
N ILE A 30 17.49 -1.35 37.21
CA ILE A 30 18.02 -1.33 35.83
C ILE A 30 16.89 -1.44 34.77
N ILE A 31 15.63 -1.66 35.17
CA ILE A 31 14.46 -1.72 34.27
C ILE A 31 13.69 -0.38 34.19
N HIS A 32 14.22 0.71 34.74
CA HIS A 32 13.62 2.05 34.57
C HIS A 32 14.64 3.14 34.20
N PRO A 33 14.97 3.33 32.91
CA PRO A 33 15.40 4.63 32.44
C PRO A 33 14.15 5.42 32.05
N GLU A 34 13.36 5.84 33.04
CA GLU A 34 12.45 6.97 32.89
C GLU A 34 11.88 7.32 34.28
N LYS A 35 12.69 8.01 35.08
CA LYS A 35 12.09 9.14 35.78
C LYS A 35 11.73 10.14 34.70
N ALA A 36 10.55 9.94 34.12
CA ALA A 36 9.80 10.96 33.43
C ALA A 36 9.68 12.14 34.40
N GLN A 37 10.60 13.10 34.29
CA GLN A 37 10.15 14.47 34.41
C GLN A 37 9.07 14.60 33.34
N ALA A 38 7.81 14.66 33.75
CA ALA A 38 6.73 15.11 32.90
C ALA A 38 7.09 16.54 32.48
N SER A 39 7.91 16.64 31.43
CA SER A 39 8.18 17.91 30.79
C SER A 39 6.87 18.23 30.08
N ILE A 40 6.13 19.18 30.65
CA ILE A 40 4.94 19.72 30.01
C ILE A 40 5.41 20.24 28.64
N SER A 41 5.07 19.51 27.58
CA SER A 41 5.63 19.77 26.25
C SER A 41 5.14 21.10 25.68
N ASN A 42 3.94 21.55 26.05
CA ASN A 42 3.36 22.79 25.53
C ASN A 42 3.00 23.79 26.63
N ARG A 43 2.98 25.09 26.32
CA ARG A 43 2.74 26.16 27.29
C ARG A 43 1.81 27.25 26.76
N LEU A 44 0.79 27.59 27.55
CA LEU A 44 -0.09 28.73 27.32
C LEU A 44 0.60 30.04 27.69
N TYR A 45 0.76 30.93 26.70
CA TYR A 45 1.36 32.26 26.88
C TYR A 45 0.34 33.38 26.92
N ARG A 46 -0.72 33.29 26.11
CA ARG A 46 -1.65 34.40 25.93
C ARG A 46 -3.01 33.92 25.48
N VAL A 47 -4.04 34.56 26.03
CA VAL A 47 -5.40 34.45 25.51
C VAL A 47 -5.86 35.86 25.15
N ASP A 48 -6.35 36.04 23.93
CA ASP A 48 -7.00 37.26 23.45
C ASP A 48 -8.48 36.98 23.22
N VAL A 49 -9.35 37.84 23.77
CA VAL A 49 -10.80 37.81 23.52
C VAL A 49 -11.17 39.13 22.85
N ARG A 50 -11.73 39.07 21.64
CA ARG A 50 -12.06 40.24 20.81
C ARG A 50 -13.52 40.18 20.34
N PRO A 51 -14.41 41.03 20.86
CA PRO A 51 -15.75 41.14 20.33
C PRO A 51 -15.74 41.83 18.96
N HIS A 52 -16.47 41.28 18.00
CA HIS A 52 -16.77 41.87 16.70
C HIS A 52 -18.29 42.10 16.56
N LYS A 53 -18.68 42.73 15.45
CA LYS A 53 -20.09 43.06 15.17
C LYS A 53 -20.99 41.82 15.24
N ASP A 54 -20.56 40.67 14.71
CA ASP A 54 -21.42 39.48 14.57
C ASP A 54 -20.95 38.27 15.39
N PHE A 55 -19.73 38.30 15.93
CA PHE A 55 -19.13 37.20 16.68
C PHE A 55 -18.09 37.70 17.69
N THR A 56 -17.67 36.84 18.60
CA THR A 56 -16.56 37.06 19.52
C THR A 56 -15.45 36.08 19.16
N ARG A 57 -14.24 36.59 18.93
CA ARG A 57 -13.06 35.78 18.63
C ARG A 57 -12.24 35.52 19.89
N ILE A 58 -11.97 34.25 20.16
CA ILE A 58 -11.03 33.80 21.18
C ILE A 58 -9.78 33.26 20.49
N VAL A 59 -8.61 33.80 20.82
CA VAL A 59 -7.31 33.30 20.34
C VAL A 59 -6.49 32.85 21.52
N VAL A 60 -6.17 31.56 21.59
CA VAL A 60 -5.33 30.93 22.62
C VAL A 60 -3.97 30.65 22.00
N ARG A 61 -2.92 31.37 22.41
CA ARG A 61 -1.56 31.26 21.85
C ARG A 61 -0.66 30.40 22.73
N LEU A 62 0.01 29.46 22.10
CA LEU A 62 0.77 28.38 22.73
C LEU A 62 2.23 28.39 22.25
N ALA A 63 3.09 27.60 22.91
CA ALA A 63 4.49 27.43 22.51
C ALA A 63 4.61 26.58 21.25
N GLU A 64 3.94 25.43 21.27
CA GLU A 64 3.93 24.46 20.19
C GLU A 64 2.51 24.34 19.60
N PRO A 65 2.36 23.80 18.39
CA PRO A 65 1.06 23.45 17.83
C PRO A 65 0.23 22.60 18.83
N PRO A 66 -1.03 22.96 19.11
CA PRO A 66 -1.85 22.25 20.09
C PRO A 66 -2.43 20.92 19.59
N ASP A 67 -2.42 19.89 20.43
CA ASP A 67 -3.47 18.85 20.43
C ASP A 67 -4.57 19.28 21.40
N TYR A 68 -5.79 19.49 20.89
CA TYR A 68 -6.90 19.92 21.70
C TYR A 68 -8.23 19.29 21.27
N THR A 69 -9.18 19.28 22.20
CA THR A 69 -10.56 18.93 21.94
C THR A 69 -11.50 20.04 22.35
N LEU A 70 -12.56 20.24 21.58
CA LEU A 70 -13.60 21.22 21.87
C LEU A 70 -14.95 20.50 21.97
N SER A 71 -15.65 20.67 23.09
CA SER A 71 -16.87 19.92 23.41
C SER A 71 -17.94 20.79 24.06
N ASP A 72 -19.19 20.54 23.71
CA ASP A 72 -20.36 21.07 24.42
C ASP A 72 -20.54 20.33 25.76
N ILE A 73 -20.85 21.06 26.81
CA ILE A 73 -21.19 20.52 28.13
C ILE A 73 -22.50 21.13 28.65
N PRO A 74 -23.22 20.47 29.59
CA PRO A 74 -24.52 20.93 30.05
C PRO A 74 -24.54 22.39 30.55
N GLY A 75 -25.64 23.08 30.22
CA GLY A 75 -25.90 24.47 30.59
C GLY A 75 -25.31 25.50 29.63
N ASN A 76 -25.37 25.25 28.32
CA ASN A 76 -24.83 26.10 27.24
C ASN A 76 -23.37 26.53 27.51
N ARG A 77 -22.54 25.55 27.85
CA ARG A 77 -21.13 25.78 28.12
C ARG A 77 -20.29 25.00 27.15
N MET A 78 -19.16 25.58 26.79
CA MET A 78 -18.14 24.96 25.97
C MET A 78 -16.91 24.68 26.79
N ARG A 79 -16.27 23.54 26.50
CA ARG A 79 -15.01 23.14 27.09
C ARG A 79 -13.98 22.85 26.01
N LEU A 80 -12.93 23.65 26.05
CA LEU A 80 -11.68 23.41 25.34
C LEU A 80 -10.73 22.66 26.29
N VAL A 81 -10.23 21.49 25.87
CA VAL A 81 -9.20 20.72 26.58
C VAL A 81 -7.96 20.67 25.70
N ILE A 82 -6.85 21.22 26.17
CA ILE A 82 -5.57 21.25 25.46
C ILE A 82 -4.64 20.26 26.17
N ARG A 83 -4.20 19.23 25.45
CA ARG A 83 -3.43 18.12 26.00
C ARG A 83 -2.00 18.54 26.31
N ASP A 84 -1.40 17.93 27.33
CA ASP A 84 0.02 18.09 27.70
C ASP A 84 0.47 19.56 27.77
N THR A 85 -0.43 20.43 28.23
CA THR A 85 -0.29 21.88 28.18
C THR A 85 -0.36 22.47 29.58
N GLY A 86 0.68 23.21 29.94
CA GLY A 86 0.74 24.00 31.18
C GLY A 86 0.69 25.49 30.90
N GLY A 87 1.01 26.29 31.91
CA GLY A 87 1.13 27.74 31.77
C GLY A 87 0.14 28.53 32.63
N THR A 88 0.02 29.81 32.30
CA THR A 88 -0.68 30.79 33.16
C THR A 88 -2.19 30.61 33.08
N LEU A 89 -2.85 30.47 34.24
CA LEU A 89 -4.31 30.49 34.34
C LEU A 89 -4.82 31.92 34.37
N PHE A 90 -5.40 32.39 33.27
CA PHE A 90 -5.86 33.78 33.12
C PHE A 90 -7.16 34.07 33.88
N LYS A 91 -7.05 34.39 35.17
CA LYS A 91 -8.20 34.73 36.03
C LYS A 91 -8.97 35.99 35.56
N LYS A 92 -8.32 36.91 34.83
CA LYS A 92 -8.93 38.16 34.35
C LYS A 92 -10.16 37.94 33.45
N TYR A 93 -10.22 36.83 32.72
CA TYR A 93 -11.35 36.53 31.83
C TYR A 93 -12.51 35.82 32.53
N ARG A 94 -12.39 35.47 33.81
CA ARG A 94 -13.44 34.77 34.56
C ARG A 94 -14.73 35.59 34.66
N ARG A 95 -14.62 36.92 34.65
CA ARG A 95 -15.75 37.87 34.70
C ARG A 95 -16.05 38.51 33.35
N TYR A 96 -15.34 38.15 32.28
CA TYR A 96 -15.62 38.68 30.94
C TYR A 96 -17.01 38.23 30.50
N SER A 97 -17.79 39.10 29.88
CA SER A 97 -19.08 38.74 29.30
C SER A 97 -19.38 39.68 28.14
N ASP A 98 -19.93 39.13 27.07
CA ASP A 98 -20.49 39.90 25.96
C ASP A 98 -21.78 39.22 25.45
N LYS A 99 -22.29 39.65 24.29
CA LYS A 99 -23.53 39.12 23.72
C LYS A 99 -23.44 37.64 23.27
N ASN A 100 -22.24 37.09 23.08
CA ASN A 100 -22.01 35.76 22.54
C ASN A 100 -21.46 34.78 23.58
N ILE A 101 -20.60 35.24 24.50
CA ILE A 101 -19.94 34.39 25.50
C ILE A 101 -19.94 35.01 26.89
N GLY A 102 -19.87 34.16 27.92
CA GLY A 102 -19.78 34.55 29.32
C GLY A 102 -18.74 33.74 30.09
N GLY A 103 -17.84 34.42 30.78
CA GLY A 103 -16.84 33.92 31.72
C GLY A 103 -15.92 32.82 31.18
N LEU A 104 -14.62 33.09 31.05
CA LEU A 104 -13.64 32.06 30.70
C LEU A 104 -12.93 31.58 31.97
N ALA A 105 -13.18 30.32 32.35
CA ALA A 105 -12.55 29.67 33.49
C ALA A 105 -11.46 28.70 33.01
N PHE A 106 -10.25 28.88 33.54
CA PHE A 106 -9.10 28.02 33.26
C PHE A 106 -8.82 27.10 34.45
N LEU A 107 -8.61 25.82 34.18
CA LEU A 107 -8.32 24.79 35.17
C LEU A 107 -7.24 23.85 34.63
N LYS A 108 -6.31 23.41 35.48
CA LYS A 108 -5.39 22.32 35.14
C LYS A 108 -5.95 20.99 35.65
N ARG A 109 -5.92 19.94 34.83
CA ARG A 109 -6.34 18.58 35.20
C ARG A 109 -5.32 17.57 34.69
N GLY A 110 -4.53 16.99 35.60
CA GLY A 110 -3.36 16.20 35.19
C GLY A 110 -2.39 17.09 34.43
N ASP A 111 -1.95 16.65 33.25
CA ASP A 111 -1.08 17.41 32.35
C ASP A 111 -1.85 18.29 31.35
N ASP A 112 -3.18 18.24 31.36
CA ASP A 112 -4.03 18.99 30.44
C ASP A 112 -4.47 20.36 31.00
N LEU A 113 -4.64 21.32 30.09
CA LEU A 113 -5.25 22.61 30.36
C LEU A 113 -6.69 22.66 29.85
N LEU A 114 -7.62 22.99 30.74
CA LEU A 114 -9.03 23.15 30.42
C LEU A 114 -9.41 24.62 30.42
N MET A 115 -10.12 25.07 29.39
CA MET A 115 -10.78 26.37 29.32
C MET A 115 -12.29 26.14 29.12
N THR A 116 -13.10 26.55 30.09
CA THR A 116 -14.57 26.43 30.04
C THR A 116 -15.22 27.81 30.00
N PHE A 117 -16.21 28.00 29.12
CA PHE A 117 -16.95 29.26 29.00
C PHE A 117 -18.41 29.07 28.65
N GLN A 118 -19.28 29.98 29.07
CA GLN A 118 -20.69 30.03 28.67
C GLN A 118 -20.82 30.59 27.26
N VAL A 119 -21.84 30.12 26.57
CA VAL A 119 -22.18 30.47 25.20
C VAL A 119 -23.66 30.87 25.16
N SER A 120 -23.98 31.98 24.51
CA SER A 120 -25.36 32.44 24.38
C SER A 120 -26.24 31.43 23.63
N PRO A 121 -27.54 31.32 23.92
CA PRO A 121 -28.44 30.47 23.15
C PRO A 121 -28.46 30.88 21.68
N LYS A 122 -28.48 29.91 20.74
CA LYS A 122 -28.59 30.12 19.29
C LYS A 122 -27.40 30.85 18.62
N VAL A 123 -26.22 30.83 19.24
CA VAL A 123 -24.98 31.25 18.57
C VAL A 123 -24.27 30.04 17.98
N GLY A 124 -23.71 30.21 16.78
CA GLY A 124 -22.83 29.24 16.16
C GLY A 124 -21.40 29.34 16.67
N LEU A 125 -20.64 28.28 16.44
CA LEU A 125 -19.19 28.23 16.64
C LEU A 125 -18.52 28.00 15.28
N ARG A 126 -17.41 28.68 15.04
CA ARG A 126 -16.49 28.40 13.92
C ARG A 126 -15.07 28.29 14.45
N ASP A 127 -14.47 27.11 14.29
CA ASP A 127 -13.05 26.89 14.55
C ASP A 127 -12.23 27.27 13.30
N LEU A 128 -11.26 28.17 13.48
CA LEU A 128 -10.36 28.68 12.44
C LEU A 128 -8.90 28.27 12.69
N SER A 129 -8.67 27.34 13.59
CA SER A 129 -7.34 26.87 13.94
C SER A 129 -6.69 26.14 12.78
N ARG A 130 -5.36 26.16 12.74
CA ARG A 130 -4.56 25.48 11.71
C ARG A 130 -3.49 24.64 12.39
N SER A 131 -3.21 23.47 11.84
CA SER A 131 -2.25 22.51 12.41
C SER A 131 -0.80 23.03 12.42
N ASP A 132 -0.47 23.99 11.55
CA ASP A 132 0.85 24.60 11.43
C ASP A 132 1.02 25.87 12.29
N VAL A 133 0.02 26.24 13.08
CA VAL A 133 0.03 27.45 13.89
C VAL A 133 -0.08 27.08 15.37
N SER A 134 0.83 27.58 16.21
CA SER A 134 0.80 27.45 17.67
C SER A 134 -0.30 28.33 18.31
N ALA A 135 -1.52 28.30 17.77
CA ALA A 135 -2.66 29.02 18.31
C ALA A 135 -4.00 28.34 17.96
N ILE A 136 -4.92 28.37 18.92
CA ILE A 136 -6.32 27.96 18.74
C ILE A 136 -7.14 29.23 18.49
N THR A 137 -7.91 29.28 17.41
CA THR A 137 -8.73 30.44 17.04
C THR A 137 -10.19 30.04 16.89
N LEU A 138 -11.04 30.54 17.79
CA LEU A 138 -12.47 30.24 17.83
C LEU A 138 -13.29 31.51 17.61
N ASP A 139 -14.27 31.46 16.73
CA ASP A 139 -15.31 32.50 16.58
C ASP A 139 -16.64 31.98 17.13
N ILE A 140 -17.27 32.74 18.02
CA ILE A 140 -18.58 32.42 18.64
C ILE A 140 -19.55 33.55 18.33
N GLY A 141 -20.64 33.32 17.60
CA GLY A 141 -21.50 34.42 17.14
C GLY A 141 -22.73 33.99 16.38
N GLN A 142 -23.30 34.88 15.55
CA GLN A 142 -24.42 34.53 14.68
C GLN A 142 -24.10 33.25 13.88
N GLU A 143 -25.09 32.38 13.66
CA GLU A 143 -24.92 31.10 12.96
C GLU A 143 -24.04 31.26 11.71
N PHE A 144 -22.83 30.71 11.80
CA PHE A 144 -21.92 30.71 10.66
C PHE A 144 -22.50 29.76 9.62
N LYS A 145 -22.56 30.21 8.35
CA LYS A 145 -22.85 29.29 7.25
C LYS A 145 -21.84 28.15 7.31
N SER A 146 -22.31 26.95 7.61
CA SER A 146 -21.47 25.77 7.72
C SER A 146 -20.86 25.50 6.34
N ARG A 147 -19.58 25.83 6.16
CA ARG A 147 -18.84 25.36 4.99
C ARG A 147 -18.39 23.94 5.30
N VAL A 148 -18.68 23.02 4.40
CA VAL A 148 -18.02 21.71 4.36
C VAL A 148 -16.53 22.00 4.27
N THR A 149 -15.81 21.84 5.38
CA THR A 149 -14.37 22.03 5.41
C THR A 149 -13.78 20.75 4.85
N GLY A 150 -13.06 20.86 3.73
CA GLY A 150 -12.21 19.76 3.25
C GLY A 150 -11.22 19.29 4.33
N PRO A 151 -10.43 18.24 4.06
CA PRO A 151 -9.52 17.72 5.05
C PRO A 151 -8.50 18.81 5.38
N VAL A 152 -8.40 19.16 6.66
CA VAL A 152 -7.44 20.16 7.15
C VAL A 152 -6.02 19.58 7.17
N ILE A 153 -5.89 18.25 7.24
CA ILE A 153 -4.60 17.54 7.23
C ILE A 153 -4.12 17.36 5.78
N PRO A 154 -2.96 17.92 5.40
CA PRO A 154 -2.42 17.76 4.05
C PRO A 154 -2.18 16.29 3.69
N GLY A 155 -2.47 15.92 2.44
CA GLY A 155 -2.29 14.56 1.94
C GLY A 155 -3.49 13.63 2.13
N ARG A 156 -4.59 14.12 2.71
CA ARG A 156 -5.85 13.37 2.94
C ARG A 156 -6.94 13.68 1.92
N GLU A 157 -6.64 14.46 0.89
CA GLU A 157 -7.59 14.92 -0.13
C GLU A 157 -8.20 13.76 -0.90
N LYS A 158 -7.40 12.71 -1.21
CA LYS A 158 -7.89 11.50 -1.88
C LYS A 158 -8.85 10.70 -1.00
N ILE A 159 -8.68 10.72 0.32
CA ILE A 159 -9.62 10.08 1.25
C ILE A 159 -10.91 10.89 1.32
N TRP A 160 -10.82 12.22 1.39
CA TRP A 160 -11.96 13.11 1.48
C TRP A 160 -12.81 13.13 0.20
N ASN A 161 -12.18 12.95 -0.96
CA ASN A 161 -12.88 12.97 -2.23
C ASN A 161 -13.96 11.88 -2.28
N GLY A 162 -15.22 12.30 -2.46
CA GLY A 162 -16.37 11.38 -2.47
C GLY A 162 -16.95 11.03 -1.10
N VAL A 163 -16.38 11.53 0.01
CA VAL A 163 -16.92 11.30 1.38
C VAL A 163 -18.32 11.87 1.52
N GLU A 164 -18.59 13.05 0.95
CA GLU A 164 -19.93 13.63 0.97
C GLU A 164 -20.95 12.67 0.36
N LYS A 165 -20.67 12.13 -0.83
CA LYS A 165 -21.51 11.13 -1.48
C LYS A 165 -21.64 9.87 -0.63
N LEU A 166 -20.56 9.44 0.02
CA LEU A 166 -20.55 8.23 0.86
C LEU A 166 -21.36 8.39 2.16
N VAL A 167 -21.46 9.60 2.69
CA VAL A 167 -22.16 9.84 3.96
C VAL A 167 -23.61 10.28 3.73
N ARG A 168 -23.87 11.09 2.70
CA ARG A 168 -25.21 11.62 2.40
C ARG A 168 -26.01 10.73 1.46
N ASP A 169 -25.39 10.24 0.39
CA ASP A 169 -26.13 9.64 -0.73
C ASP A 169 -26.02 8.11 -0.76
N PHE A 170 -24.97 7.56 -0.18
CA PHE A 170 -24.75 6.12 -0.18
C PHE A 170 -25.80 5.42 0.66
N ASP A 171 -26.55 4.56 -0.01
CA ASP A 171 -27.69 3.86 0.53
C ASP A 171 -27.42 2.36 0.40
N PRO A 172 -26.83 1.70 1.42
CA PRO A 172 -26.52 0.28 1.35
C PRO A 172 -27.81 -0.55 1.19
N PRO A 173 -27.74 -1.77 0.61
CA PRO A 173 -28.92 -2.62 0.44
C PRO A 173 -29.66 -2.83 1.76
N LEU A 174 -30.96 -2.49 1.81
CA LEU A 174 -31.77 -2.63 3.01
C LEU A 174 -32.53 -3.95 3.03
N LYS A 175 -32.58 -4.58 4.20
CA LYS A 175 -33.48 -5.71 4.48
C LYS A 175 -34.71 -5.18 5.20
N SER A 176 -35.89 -5.59 4.75
CA SER A 176 -37.13 -5.30 5.47
C SER A 176 -37.11 -5.97 6.85
N GLU A 177 -37.41 -5.21 7.90
CA GLU A 177 -37.66 -5.77 9.24
C GLU A 177 -39.07 -6.41 9.32
N ILE A 178 -39.94 -6.12 8.34
CA ILE A 178 -41.25 -6.79 8.18
C ILE A 178 -41.01 -8.22 7.70
N PRO A 179 -41.53 -9.25 8.39
CA PRO A 179 -41.33 -10.66 8.02
C PRO A 179 -41.80 -10.97 6.61
N PHE A 180 -41.11 -11.89 5.96
CA PHE A 180 -41.57 -12.47 4.70
C PHE A 180 -42.90 -13.22 4.93
N SER A 181 -43.92 -12.87 4.17
CA SER A 181 -45.21 -13.54 4.19
C SER A 181 -45.37 -14.35 2.89
N PRO A 182 -45.24 -15.69 2.94
CA PRO A 182 -45.44 -16.54 1.77
C PRO A 182 -46.90 -16.49 1.32
N THR A 183 -47.14 -16.75 0.04
CA THR A 183 -48.50 -16.80 -0.49
C THR A 183 -49.19 -18.07 0.01
N ASP A 184 -50.43 -17.94 0.49
CA ASP A 184 -51.24 -19.09 0.89
C ASP A 184 -51.48 -20.01 -0.31
N ARG A 185 -51.23 -21.31 -0.12
CA ARG A 185 -51.47 -22.34 -1.13
C ARG A 185 -52.92 -22.38 -1.60
N GLN A 186 -53.90 -22.09 -0.73
CA GLN A 186 -55.30 -22.03 -1.12
C GLN A 186 -55.59 -20.88 -2.09
N ILE A 187 -54.87 -19.77 -1.96
CA ILE A 187 -54.95 -18.65 -2.91
C ILE A 187 -54.34 -19.07 -4.24
N LEU A 188 -53.19 -19.75 -4.23
CA LEU A 188 -52.52 -20.22 -5.45
C LEU A 188 -53.36 -21.24 -6.24
N LYS A 189 -54.15 -22.08 -5.56
CA LYS A 189 -55.04 -23.07 -6.20
C LYS A 189 -56.08 -22.44 -7.14
N ASN A 190 -56.44 -21.17 -6.91
CA ASN A 190 -57.37 -20.44 -7.78
C ASN A 190 -56.72 -20.01 -9.10
N PHE A 191 -55.39 -20.10 -9.22
CA PHE A 191 -54.62 -19.57 -10.34
C PHE A 191 -53.72 -20.61 -11.03
N LEU A 192 -53.28 -21.64 -10.31
CA LEU A 192 -52.23 -22.56 -10.71
C LEU A 192 -52.61 -24.02 -10.42
N ASP A 193 -52.16 -24.94 -11.29
CA ASP A 193 -52.27 -26.38 -11.02
C ASP A 193 -51.33 -26.85 -9.89
N ASP A 194 -51.47 -28.10 -9.46
CA ASP A 194 -50.69 -28.65 -8.33
C ASP A 194 -49.17 -28.67 -8.57
N ASN A 195 -48.73 -28.80 -9.81
CA ASN A 195 -47.31 -28.79 -10.15
C ASN A 195 -46.77 -27.36 -10.16
N GLU A 196 -47.50 -26.44 -10.78
CA GLU A 196 -47.17 -25.02 -10.83
C GLU A 196 -47.18 -24.35 -9.46
N GLN A 197 -48.11 -24.73 -8.57
CA GLN A 197 -48.11 -24.32 -7.17
C GLN A 197 -46.78 -24.67 -6.49
N LYS A 198 -46.28 -25.91 -6.68
CA LYS A 198 -45.00 -26.35 -6.09
C LYS A 198 -43.84 -25.53 -6.63
N ILE A 199 -43.82 -25.22 -7.92
CA ILE A 199 -42.77 -24.40 -8.54
C ILE A 199 -42.83 -22.98 -7.99
N PHE A 200 -44.01 -22.36 -7.90
CA PHE A 200 -44.17 -21.02 -7.35
C PHE A 200 -43.71 -20.93 -5.89
N MET A 201 -44.13 -21.90 -5.06
CA MET A 201 -43.68 -22.01 -3.66
C MET A 201 -42.18 -22.28 -3.55
N ALA A 202 -41.58 -23.04 -4.47
CA ALA A 202 -40.14 -23.22 -4.53
C ALA A 202 -39.42 -21.90 -4.83
N GLY A 203 -39.98 -21.05 -5.69
CA GLY A 203 -39.52 -19.68 -5.91
C GLY A 203 -39.58 -18.82 -4.66
N GLU A 204 -40.68 -18.86 -3.90
CA GLU A 204 -40.80 -18.14 -2.62
C GLU A 204 -39.82 -18.67 -1.56
N ALA A 205 -39.59 -19.99 -1.53
CA ALA A 205 -38.60 -20.60 -0.64
C ALA A 205 -37.16 -20.26 -1.05
N ALA A 206 -36.86 -20.17 -2.35
CA ALA A 206 -35.58 -19.70 -2.87
C ALA A 206 -35.34 -18.24 -2.49
N LEU A 207 -36.34 -17.38 -2.69
CA LEU A 207 -36.31 -15.97 -2.28
C LEU A 207 -36.07 -15.80 -0.78
N TYR A 208 -36.79 -16.55 0.06
CA TYR A 208 -36.61 -16.54 1.52
C TYR A 208 -35.21 -16.98 1.95
N ARG A 209 -34.65 -18.00 1.29
CA ARG A 209 -33.29 -18.52 1.58
C ARG A 209 -32.17 -17.66 0.97
N GLY A 210 -32.50 -16.67 0.13
CA GLY A 210 -31.53 -15.85 -0.58
C GLY A 210 -30.90 -16.51 -1.81
N ALA A 211 -31.49 -17.60 -2.33
CA ALA A 211 -31.16 -18.16 -3.64
C ALA A 211 -31.83 -17.32 -4.75
N LEU A 212 -31.31 -16.10 -4.91
CA LEU A 212 -31.98 -15.05 -5.68
C LEU A 212 -32.01 -15.31 -7.19
N THR A 213 -31.02 -16.01 -7.74
CA THR A 213 -30.99 -16.40 -9.16
C THR A 213 -32.11 -17.38 -9.49
N ASP A 214 -32.30 -18.39 -8.64
CA ASP A 214 -33.33 -19.41 -8.82
C ASP A 214 -34.72 -18.78 -8.68
N ALA A 215 -34.88 -17.88 -7.70
CA ALA A 215 -36.11 -17.11 -7.52
C ALA A 215 -36.39 -16.21 -8.74
N GLU A 216 -35.36 -15.54 -9.31
CA GLU A 216 -35.51 -14.68 -10.48
C GLU A 216 -35.98 -15.51 -11.69
N GLU A 217 -35.36 -16.65 -11.93
CA GLU A 217 -35.72 -17.55 -13.03
C GLU A 217 -37.18 -18.01 -12.91
N ILE A 218 -37.56 -18.53 -11.75
CA ILE A 218 -38.92 -19.04 -11.50
C ILE A 218 -39.95 -17.92 -11.67
N PHE A 219 -39.77 -16.77 -11.00
CA PHE A 219 -40.77 -15.70 -11.06
C PHE A 219 -40.81 -15.00 -12.43
N SER A 220 -39.71 -14.98 -13.19
CA SER A 220 -39.71 -14.45 -14.56
C SER A 220 -40.57 -15.29 -15.50
N GLN A 221 -40.56 -16.62 -15.35
CA GLN A 221 -41.41 -17.51 -16.13
C GLN A 221 -42.90 -17.19 -15.89
N PHE A 222 -43.33 -17.08 -14.63
CA PHE A 222 -44.71 -16.74 -14.29
C PHE A 222 -45.09 -15.29 -14.67
N ALA A 223 -44.18 -14.33 -14.50
CA ALA A 223 -44.44 -12.93 -14.84
C ALA A 223 -44.56 -12.66 -16.35
N SER A 224 -44.02 -13.56 -17.19
CA SER A 224 -44.12 -13.49 -18.65
C SER A 224 -45.48 -13.93 -19.20
N ARG A 225 -46.26 -14.66 -18.40
CA ARG A 225 -47.57 -15.17 -18.78
C ARG A 225 -48.61 -14.05 -18.83
N GLN A 226 -49.71 -14.28 -19.55
CA GLN A 226 -50.84 -13.36 -19.67
C GLN A 226 -52.07 -13.90 -18.93
N ASP A 227 -51.86 -14.45 -17.74
CA ASP A 227 -52.87 -15.08 -16.91
C ASP A 227 -53.00 -14.37 -15.54
N PRO A 228 -53.98 -14.72 -14.70
CA PRO A 228 -54.22 -14.01 -13.44
C PRO A 228 -53.11 -14.13 -12.37
N ILE A 229 -52.16 -15.07 -12.50
CA ILE A 229 -51.02 -15.18 -11.57
C ILE A 229 -49.96 -14.09 -11.81
N ARG A 230 -49.91 -13.54 -13.04
CA ARG A 230 -48.93 -12.55 -13.49
C ARG A 230 -48.64 -11.42 -12.48
N PRO A 231 -49.61 -10.66 -11.95
CA PRO A 231 -49.31 -9.57 -11.01
C PRO A 231 -48.63 -10.04 -9.73
N LEU A 232 -49.02 -11.19 -9.18
CA LEU A 232 -48.37 -11.76 -7.99
C LEU A 232 -46.93 -12.17 -8.29
N ALA A 233 -46.72 -12.82 -9.44
CA ALA A 233 -45.37 -13.17 -9.92
C ALA A 233 -44.51 -11.93 -10.12
N MET A 234 -45.06 -10.83 -10.67
CA MET A 234 -44.36 -9.56 -10.83
C MET A 234 -43.97 -8.93 -9.49
N TYR A 235 -44.83 -8.96 -8.47
CA TYR A 235 -44.47 -8.49 -7.13
C TYR A 235 -43.30 -9.28 -6.52
N ARG A 236 -43.30 -10.62 -6.68
CA ARG A 236 -42.22 -11.49 -6.21
C ARG A 236 -40.93 -11.36 -7.02
N LEU A 237 -41.06 -11.19 -8.33
CA LEU A 237 -39.93 -10.88 -9.20
C LEU A 237 -39.32 -9.54 -8.81
N ALA A 238 -40.14 -8.52 -8.55
CA ALA A 238 -39.68 -7.21 -8.11
C ALA A 238 -38.94 -7.27 -6.75
N GLU A 239 -39.46 -8.02 -5.78
CA GLU A 239 -38.77 -8.26 -4.50
C GLU A 239 -37.43 -8.98 -4.71
N THR A 240 -37.38 -9.98 -5.58
CA THR A 240 -36.15 -10.69 -5.96
C THR A 240 -35.14 -9.74 -6.61
N LEU A 241 -35.57 -8.95 -7.60
CA LEU A 241 -34.74 -7.97 -8.30
C LEU A 241 -34.22 -6.89 -7.34
N TYR A 242 -35.02 -6.47 -6.36
CA TYR A 242 -34.60 -5.55 -5.31
C TYR A 242 -33.46 -6.17 -4.48
N LYS A 243 -33.59 -7.43 -4.04
CA LYS A 243 -32.54 -8.12 -3.29
C LYS A 243 -31.28 -8.39 -4.13
N LEU A 244 -31.42 -8.54 -5.45
CA LEU A 244 -30.33 -8.55 -6.42
C LEU A 244 -29.73 -7.16 -6.69
N GLN A 245 -30.25 -6.11 -6.02
CA GLN A 245 -29.82 -4.71 -6.17
C GLN A 245 -30.07 -4.13 -7.56
N ARG A 246 -30.97 -4.73 -8.34
CA ARG A 246 -31.42 -4.28 -9.66
C ARG A 246 -32.62 -3.32 -9.52
N TYR A 247 -32.43 -2.23 -8.77
CA TYR A 247 -33.51 -1.32 -8.35
C TYR A 247 -34.37 -0.74 -9.49
N PRO A 248 -33.83 -0.32 -10.64
CA PRO A 248 -34.67 0.19 -11.73
C PRO A 248 -35.62 -0.88 -12.30
N GLN A 249 -35.17 -2.12 -12.37
CA GLN A 249 -35.98 -3.23 -12.87
C GLN A 249 -37.01 -3.68 -11.83
N ALA A 250 -36.62 -3.69 -10.55
CA ALA A 250 -37.55 -3.89 -9.44
C ALA A 250 -38.67 -2.84 -9.48
N LEU A 251 -38.33 -1.56 -9.64
CA LEU A 251 -39.30 -0.47 -9.75
C LEU A 251 -40.25 -0.66 -10.94
N SER A 252 -39.71 -1.06 -12.10
CA SER A 252 -40.54 -1.35 -13.28
C SER A 252 -41.52 -2.48 -13.02
N ALA A 253 -41.06 -3.59 -12.43
CA ALA A 253 -41.90 -4.74 -12.12
C ALA A 253 -42.96 -4.40 -11.05
N PHE A 254 -42.62 -3.62 -10.03
CA PHE A 254 -43.59 -3.13 -9.04
C PHE A 254 -44.67 -2.25 -9.68
N ARG A 255 -44.30 -1.32 -10.57
CA ARG A 255 -45.26 -0.44 -11.26
C ARG A 255 -46.21 -1.23 -12.16
N GLU A 256 -45.71 -2.22 -12.89
CA GLU A 256 -46.59 -3.08 -13.70
C GLU A 256 -47.52 -3.94 -12.84
N ALA A 257 -47.03 -4.49 -11.73
CA ALA A 257 -47.85 -5.25 -10.78
C ALA A 257 -48.94 -4.36 -10.14
N GLU A 258 -48.59 -3.13 -9.74
CA GLU A 258 -49.52 -2.17 -9.13
C GLU A 258 -50.63 -1.75 -10.09
N LYS A 259 -50.34 -1.57 -11.38
CA LYS A 259 -51.37 -1.24 -12.39
C LYS A 259 -52.46 -2.31 -12.46
N ILE A 260 -52.09 -3.58 -12.28
CA ILE A 260 -53.00 -4.73 -12.41
C ILE A 260 -53.66 -5.04 -11.08
N TRP A 261 -52.91 -5.02 -9.97
CA TRP A 261 -53.40 -5.39 -8.64
C TRP A 261 -52.89 -4.44 -7.54
N PRO A 262 -53.43 -3.21 -7.45
CA PRO A 262 -52.97 -2.21 -6.48
C PRO A 262 -53.32 -2.58 -5.03
N ALA A 263 -54.45 -3.28 -4.82
CA ALA A 263 -54.89 -3.70 -3.50
C ALA A 263 -53.91 -4.65 -2.80
N TYR A 264 -53.03 -5.35 -3.53
CA TYR A 264 -52.03 -6.24 -2.96
C TYR A 264 -51.06 -5.55 -2.00
N LEU A 265 -50.70 -4.29 -2.27
CA LEU A 265 -49.90 -3.45 -1.38
C LEU A 265 -50.61 -3.21 -0.03
N GLY A 266 -51.94 -3.24 -0.04
CA GLY A 266 -52.80 -3.23 1.16
C GLY A 266 -52.50 -4.40 2.10
N PHE A 267 -52.40 -5.60 1.52
CA PHE A 267 -52.30 -6.87 2.24
C PHE A 267 -50.86 -7.31 2.50
N ASN A 268 -49.88 -6.80 1.76
CA ASN A 268 -48.47 -7.17 1.89
C ASN A 268 -47.58 -5.96 2.23
N PRO A 269 -47.40 -5.66 3.53
CA PRO A 269 -46.59 -4.52 3.98
C PRO A 269 -45.10 -4.64 3.61
N GLY A 270 -44.56 -5.86 3.55
CA GLY A 270 -43.16 -6.10 3.15
C GLY A 270 -42.92 -5.74 1.68
N ILE A 271 -43.85 -6.12 0.79
CA ILE A 271 -43.83 -5.71 -0.62
C ILE A 271 -43.98 -4.19 -0.76
N THR A 272 -44.88 -3.57 0.03
CA THR A 272 -45.02 -2.10 0.04
C THR A 272 -43.71 -1.42 0.42
N PHE A 273 -43.00 -1.94 1.43
CA PHE A 273 -41.69 -1.41 1.82
C PHE A 273 -40.71 -1.47 0.66
N TYR A 274 -40.51 -2.63 0.03
CA TYR A 274 -39.57 -2.77 -1.09
C TYR A 274 -39.94 -1.92 -2.30
N TYR A 275 -41.24 -1.72 -2.56
CA TYR A 275 -41.69 -0.82 -3.61
C TYR A 275 -41.35 0.64 -3.28
N GLY A 276 -41.74 1.12 -2.10
CA GLY A 276 -41.41 2.47 -1.64
C GLY A 276 -39.90 2.74 -1.62
N ASP A 277 -39.12 1.74 -1.22
CA ASP A 277 -37.67 1.84 -1.22
C ASP A 277 -37.07 1.87 -2.63
N SER A 278 -37.63 1.08 -3.57
CA SER A 278 -37.23 1.10 -4.98
C SER A 278 -37.51 2.47 -5.63
N ILE A 279 -38.61 3.12 -5.26
CA ILE A 279 -38.94 4.48 -5.67
C ILE A 279 -37.88 5.46 -5.12
N ALA A 280 -37.55 5.39 -3.82
CA ALA A 280 -36.55 6.26 -3.20
C ALA A 280 -35.16 6.12 -3.83
N ARG A 281 -34.73 4.89 -4.11
CA ARG A 281 -33.45 4.58 -4.75
C ARG A 281 -33.39 5.02 -6.21
N SER A 282 -34.53 5.09 -6.88
CA SER A 282 -34.63 5.60 -8.25
C SER A 282 -34.72 7.14 -8.32
N GLY A 283 -34.75 7.82 -7.16
CA GLY A 283 -34.65 9.28 -7.05
C GLY A 283 -35.97 10.01 -6.79
N ASP A 284 -37.13 9.34 -6.89
CA ASP A 284 -38.42 9.97 -6.59
C ASP A 284 -38.71 9.93 -5.08
N LEU A 285 -37.95 10.76 -4.35
CA LEU A 285 -38.01 10.84 -2.90
C LEU A 285 -39.39 11.31 -2.40
N ALA A 286 -40.12 12.10 -3.21
CA ALA A 286 -41.43 12.61 -2.84
C ALA A 286 -42.49 11.50 -2.86
N GLN A 287 -42.55 10.71 -3.94
CA GLN A 287 -43.47 9.59 -4.03
C GLN A 287 -43.14 8.50 -3.00
N ALA A 288 -41.85 8.20 -2.81
CA ALA A 288 -41.41 7.22 -1.82
C ALA A 288 -41.84 7.62 -0.41
N ARG A 289 -41.69 8.91 -0.06
CA ARG A 289 -42.13 9.46 1.23
C ARG A 289 -43.62 9.21 1.45
N VAL A 290 -44.47 9.52 0.46
CA VAL A 290 -45.92 9.31 0.56
C VAL A 290 -46.26 7.83 0.82
N LEU A 291 -45.66 6.92 0.04
CA LEU A 291 -45.95 5.49 0.16
C LEU A 291 -45.48 4.92 1.51
N LEU A 292 -44.29 5.29 1.97
CA LEU A 292 -43.76 4.83 3.25
C LEU A 292 -44.44 5.49 4.45
N THR A 293 -44.90 6.74 4.37
CA THR A 293 -45.73 7.37 5.42
C THR A 293 -47.07 6.64 5.57
N SER A 294 -47.72 6.27 4.47
CA SER A 294 -48.94 5.43 4.50
C SER A 294 -48.66 4.07 5.15
N LEU A 295 -47.52 3.45 4.84
CA LEU A 295 -47.11 2.19 5.44
C LEU A 295 -46.90 2.30 6.96
N VAL A 296 -46.23 3.36 7.43
CA VAL A 296 -46.05 3.65 8.87
C VAL A 296 -47.41 3.80 9.58
N GLY A 297 -48.35 4.53 8.97
CA GLY A 297 -49.69 4.70 9.54
C GLY A 297 -50.46 3.38 9.70
N ARG A 298 -50.31 2.46 8.74
CA ARG A 298 -50.92 1.11 8.80
C ARG A 298 -50.23 0.18 9.80
N LEU A 299 -48.91 0.27 9.89
CA LEU A 299 -48.08 -0.54 10.79
C LEU A 299 -47.67 0.24 12.04
N ALA A 300 -48.61 0.96 12.68
CA ALA A 300 -48.36 1.81 13.85
C ALA A 300 -48.02 1.03 15.14
N ASP A 301 -47.25 -0.06 15.03
CA ASP A 301 -46.76 -0.86 16.14
C ASP A 301 -45.33 -0.48 16.56
N LYS A 302 -44.92 -0.94 17.74
CA LYS A 302 -43.58 -0.64 18.30
C LYS A 302 -42.46 -1.50 17.71
N LYS A 303 -42.77 -2.46 16.85
CA LYS A 303 -41.82 -3.44 16.32
C LYS A 303 -41.25 -2.99 14.97
N TYR A 304 -42.11 -2.60 14.04
CA TYR A 304 -41.75 -2.29 12.65
C TYR A 304 -41.77 -0.80 12.33
N ALA A 305 -42.68 -0.02 12.93
CA ALA A 305 -42.74 1.43 12.70
C ALA A 305 -41.41 2.15 12.91
N PRO A 306 -40.60 1.84 13.95
CA PRO A 306 -39.34 2.54 14.19
C PRO A 306 -38.35 2.47 13.01
N ALA A 307 -38.21 1.31 12.37
CA ALA A 307 -37.31 1.15 11.22
C ALA A 307 -37.82 1.92 9.98
N LEU A 308 -39.13 1.91 9.76
CA LEU A 308 -39.77 2.68 8.69
C LEU A 308 -39.64 4.19 8.92
N LEU A 309 -39.76 4.65 10.18
CA LEU A 309 -39.53 6.03 10.56
C LEU A 309 -38.09 6.45 10.27
N VAL A 310 -37.09 5.65 10.65
CA VAL A 310 -35.67 5.94 10.30
C VAL A 310 -35.51 6.07 8.79
N ARG A 311 -36.12 5.16 8.01
CA ARG A 311 -36.06 5.24 6.55
C ARG A 311 -36.72 6.51 5.98
N LEU A 312 -37.85 6.94 6.54
CA LEU A 312 -38.46 8.24 6.20
C LEU A 312 -37.53 9.42 6.55
N GLY A 313 -36.84 9.34 7.70
CA GLY A 313 -35.80 10.30 8.07
C GLY A 313 -34.68 10.36 7.04
N ASP A 314 -34.20 9.22 6.54
CA ASP A 314 -33.16 9.15 5.51
C ASP A 314 -33.61 9.81 4.20
N ILE A 315 -34.87 9.57 3.79
CA ILE A 315 -35.48 10.22 2.61
C ILE A 315 -35.57 11.73 2.80
N LEU A 316 -36.05 12.19 3.96
CA LEU A 316 -36.14 13.62 4.29
C LEU A 316 -34.77 14.29 4.30
N SER A 317 -33.76 13.63 4.86
CA SER A 317 -32.37 14.10 4.86
C SER A 317 -31.86 14.29 3.43
N ARG A 318 -32.06 13.30 2.55
CA ARG A 318 -31.69 13.38 1.12
C ARG A 318 -32.47 14.45 0.34
N GLN A 319 -33.65 14.84 0.81
CA GLN A 319 -34.43 15.96 0.27
C GLN A 319 -33.99 17.34 0.82
N GLY A 320 -33.02 17.38 1.74
CA GLY A 320 -32.56 18.61 2.39
C GLY A 320 -33.38 19.03 3.61
N HIS A 321 -34.35 18.22 4.05
CA HIS A 321 -35.18 18.44 5.23
C HIS A 321 -34.47 17.95 6.52
N GLU A 322 -33.23 18.39 6.75
CA GLU A 322 -32.37 17.88 7.84
C GLU A 322 -32.99 18.05 9.24
N LYS A 323 -33.76 19.13 9.48
CA LYS A 323 -34.44 19.37 10.77
C LYS A 323 -35.54 18.36 11.06
N GLU A 324 -36.31 17.99 10.04
CA GLU A 324 -37.39 17.01 10.15
C GLU A 324 -36.81 15.60 10.33
N ALA A 325 -35.76 15.27 9.55
CA ALA A 325 -35.02 14.02 9.72
C ALA A 325 -34.43 13.89 11.14
N LEU A 326 -33.80 14.95 11.66
CA LEU A 326 -33.27 14.99 13.02
C LEU A 326 -34.36 14.73 14.08
N ALA A 327 -35.54 15.35 13.92
CA ALA A 327 -36.65 15.15 14.84
C ALA A 327 -37.12 13.67 14.86
N ILE A 328 -37.19 13.03 13.69
CA ILE A 328 -37.52 11.61 13.58
C ILE A 328 -36.46 10.74 14.26
N TYR A 329 -35.18 10.98 13.99
CA TYR A 329 -34.10 10.19 14.60
C TYR A 329 -34.08 10.33 16.13
N LEU A 330 -34.29 11.54 16.65
CA LEU A 330 -34.40 11.77 18.10
C LEU A 330 -35.58 11.00 18.70
N ASN A 331 -36.76 11.11 18.06
CA ASN A 331 -37.95 10.40 18.52
C ASN A 331 -37.73 8.88 18.57
N VAL A 332 -37.12 8.30 17.53
CA VAL A 332 -36.84 6.86 17.47
C VAL A 332 -35.83 6.44 18.55
N ALA A 333 -34.74 7.18 18.71
CA ALA A 333 -33.69 6.87 19.67
C ALA A 333 -34.18 6.96 21.14
N GLU A 334 -35.06 7.92 21.45
CA GLU A 334 -35.55 8.16 22.81
C GLU A 334 -36.65 7.18 23.22
N ASN A 335 -37.58 6.87 22.31
CA ASN A 335 -38.81 6.13 22.63
C ASN A 335 -38.73 4.63 22.34
N PHE A 336 -37.72 4.14 21.60
CA PHE A 336 -37.62 2.75 21.17
C PHE A 336 -36.26 2.13 21.48
N LYS A 337 -35.74 2.34 22.70
CA LYS A 337 -34.38 1.94 23.12
C LYS A 337 -34.06 0.46 22.92
N ASP A 338 -35.02 -0.43 23.09
CA ASP A 338 -34.85 -1.89 22.92
C ASP A 338 -35.04 -2.37 21.46
N ASN A 339 -35.33 -1.45 20.53
CA ASN A 339 -35.49 -1.75 19.11
C ASN A 339 -34.18 -1.47 18.36
N LYS A 340 -33.81 -2.36 17.43
CA LYS A 340 -32.64 -2.19 16.54
C LYS A 340 -32.63 -0.83 15.81
N ALA A 341 -33.80 -0.29 15.48
CA ALA A 341 -33.95 1.02 14.86
C ALA A 341 -33.42 2.18 15.72
N SER A 342 -33.35 2.04 17.05
CA SER A 342 -32.72 3.05 17.92
C SER A 342 -31.23 3.21 17.59
N GLY A 343 -30.51 2.09 17.40
CA GLY A 343 -29.12 2.13 16.96
C GLY A 343 -28.95 2.79 15.59
N MET A 344 -29.85 2.47 14.64
CA MET A 344 -29.86 3.12 13.33
C MET A 344 -30.10 4.63 13.45
N ALA A 345 -31.08 5.05 14.24
CA ALA A 345 -31.41 6.46 14.45
C ALA A 345 -30.25 7.24 15.08
N LEU A 346 -29.58 6.67 16.08
CA LEU A 346 -28.39 7.27 16.69
C LEU A 346 -27.25 7.44 15.67
N MET A 347 -27.03 6.43 14.82
CA MET A 347 -26.04 6.51 13.74
C MET A 347 -26.41 7.58 12.70
N ARG A 348 -27.66 7.60 12.23
CA ARG A 348 -28.13 8.61 11.26
C ARG A 348 -28.08 10.02 11.81
N ARG A 349 -28.36 10.20 13.10
CA ARG A 349 -28.16 11.49 13.80
C ARG A 349 -26.68 11.89 13.82
N ALA A 350 -25.77 10.94 14.00
CA ALA A 350 -24.33 11.19 13.94
C ALA A 350 -23.88 11.59 12.52
N ASP A 351 -24.46 10.97 11.48
CA ASP A 351 -24.15 11.26 10.06
C ASP A 351 -24.40 12.73 9.69
N LEU A 352 -25.44 13.36 10.26
CA LEU A 352 -25.74 14.79 10.05
C LEU A 352 -24.60 15.73 10.51
N ARG A 353 -23.73 15.27 11.41
CA ARG A 353 -22.58 16.06 11.92
C ARG A 353 -21.27 15.73 11.20
N PHE A 354 -21.22 14.64 10.43
CA PHE A 354 -19.98 14.10 9.87
C PHE A 354 -19.23 15.11 9.01
N LEU A 355 -19.90 15.74 8.04
CA LEU A 355 -19.27 16.67 7.10
C LEU A 355 -18.91 18.03 7.71
N HIS A 356 -19.36 18.28 8.94
CA HIS A 356 -19.07 19.50 9.71
C HIS A 356 -18.05 19.24 10.82
N THR A 357 -17.50 18.03 10.85
CA THR A 357 -16.51 17.62 11.81
C THR A 357 -15.12 18.12 11.38
N THR A 358 -14.29 18.40 12.37
CA THR A 358 -12.98 19.01 12.26
C THR A 358 -11.95 18.17 13.02
N PRO A 359 -10.64 18.32 12.77
CA PRO A 359 -9.60 17.57 13.50
C PRO A 359 -9.64 17.68 15.03
N TRP A 360 -10.35 18.69 15.56
CA TRP A 360 -10.39 18.99 16.99
C TRP A 360 -11.66 18.48 17.69
N ASN A 361 -12.73 18.18 16.95
CA ASN A 361 -14.00 17.72 17.53
C ASN A 361 -14.42 16.31 17.06
N TYR A 362 -13.68 15.73 16.11
CA TYR A 362 -14.05 14.45 15.51
C TYR A 362 -14.05 13.27 16.48
N ARG A 363 -13.17 13.26 17.50
CA ARG A 363 -13.03 12.14 18.44
C ARG A 363 -14.37 11.75 19.09
N THR A 364 -15.18 12.72 19.50
CA THR A 364 -16.50 12.46 20.11
C THR A 364 -17.48 11.80 19.14
N LEU A 365 -17.44 12.18 17.86
CA LEU A 365 -18.27 11.58 16.83
C LEU A 365 -17.75 10.19 16.45
N SER A 366 -16.44 10.05 16.35
CA SER A 366 -15.73 8.78 16.13
C SER A 366 -16.10 7.74 17.19
N ASP A 367 -16.09 8.13 18.47
CA ASP A 367 -16.50 7.28 19.60
C ASP A 367 -17.97 6.86 19.51
N THR A 368 -18.85 7.74 19.01
CA THR A 368 -20.26 7.41 18.82
C THR A 368 -20.42 6.25 17.84
N TYR A 369 -19.71 6.29 16.72
CA TYR A 369 -19.70 5.21 15.73
C TYR A 369 -19.05 3.92 16.25
N LEU A 370 -17.93 4.05 16.97
CA LEU A 370 -17.26 2.89 17.56
C LEU A 370 -18.16 2.17 18.58
N ASN A 371 -18.86 2.93 19.43
CA ASN A 371 -19.79 2.38 20.40
C ASN A 371 -21.01 1.73 19.72
N ALA A 372 -21.56 2.37 18.69
CA ALA A 372 -22.64 1.79 17.88
C ALA A 372 -22.22 0.45 17.25
N SER A 373 -20.99 0.35 16.74
CA SER A 373 -20.44 -0.91 16.22
C SER A 373 -20.28 -1.97 17.30
N ARG A 374 -19.84 -1.61 18.51
CA ARG A 374 -19.64 -2.59 19.61
C ARG A 374 -20.96 -3.12 20.18
N GLN A 375 -21.99 -2.28 20.22
CA GLN A 375 -23.28 -2.62 20.83
C GLN A 375 -24.26 -3.28 19.85
N SER A 376 -24.02 -3.15 18.54
CA SER A 376 -24.91 -3.72 17.53
C SER A 376 -24.85 -5.25 17.48
N GLY A 377 -26.02 -5.90 17.57
CA GLY A 377 -26.18 -7.32 17.25
C GLY A 377 -26.23 -7.62 15.74
N ASP A 378 -26.43 -6.59 14.91
CA ASP A 378 -26.60 -6.71 13.46
C ASP A 378 -25.28 -6.52 12.72
N LEU A 379 -24.94 -7.41 11.79
CA LEU A 379 -23.64 -7.39 11.10
C LEU A 379 -23.50 -6.17 10.19
N ASP A 380 -24.55 -5.81 9.44
CA ASP A 380 -24.53 -4.71 8.47
C ASP A 380 -24.32 -3.37 9.20
N MET A 381 -25.03 -3.16 10.33
CA MET A 381 -24.84 -2.00 11.19
C MET A 381 -23.48 -1.99 11.89
N ARG A 382 -22.95 -3.16 12.28
CA ARG A 382 -21.61 -3.30 12.87
C ARG A 382 -20.52 -2.84 11.90
N GLU A 383 -20.62 -3.28 10.65
CA GLU A 383 -19.68 -2.93 9.57
C GLU A 383 -19.76 -1.44 9.24
N GLU A 384 -20.96 -0.90 8.97
CA GLU A 384 -21.14 0.51 8.61
C GLU A 384 -20.65 1.46 9.72
N SER A 385 -21.02 1.16 10.97
CA SER A 385 -20.59 2.00 12.10
C SER A 385 -19.07 1.95 12.29
N LEU A 386 -18.45 0.76 12.19
CA LEU A 386 -16.99 0.67 12.29
C LEU A 386 -16.30 1.38 11.12
N PHE A 387 -16.86 1.26 9.91
CA PHE A 387 -16.35 1.95 8.74
C PHE A 387 -16.32 3.47 8.94
N LYS A 388 -17.40 4.06 9.47
CA LYS A 388 -17.48 5.51 9.74
C LYS A 388 -16.51 5.97 10.82
N HIS A 389 -16.31 5.16 11.86
CA HIS A 389 -15.23 5.39 12.84
C HIS A 389 -13.86 5.42 12.15
N VAL A 390 -13.52 4.36 11.40
CA VAL A 390 -12.25 4.24 10.68
C VAL A 390 -12.06 5.38 9.67
N LEU A 391 -13.11 5.80 8.98
CA LEU A 391 -13.09 6.91 8.03
C LEU A 391 -12.76 8.24 8.73
N LEU A 392 -13.40 8.54 9.87
CA LEU A 392 -13.08 9.75 10.63
C LEU A 392 -11.64 9.76 11.15
N GLU A 393 -11.17 8.64 11.72
CA GLU A 393 -9.77 8.51 12.15
C GLU A 393 -8.82 8.64 10.95
N SER A 394 -9.20 8.14 9.77
CA SER A 394 -8.40 8.26 8.55
C SER A 394 -8.37 9.67 7.96
N ILE A 395 -9.37 10.50 8.22
CA ILE A 395 -9.41 11.90 7.74
C ILE A 395 -8.70 12.83 8.73
N HIS A 396 -8.86 12.58 10.03
CA HIS A 396 -8.53 13.55 11.09
C HIS A 396 -7.51 13.06 12.13
N GLY A 397 -7.30 11.75 12.26
CA GLY A 397 -6.43 11.16 13.28
C GLY A 397 -4.97 11.02 12.85
N ASP A 398 -4.17 10.42 13.72
CA ASP A 398 -2.78 10.07 13.42
C ASP A 398 -2.70 9.04 12.30
N ALA A 399 -1.69 9.17 11.44
CA ALA A 399 -1.54 8.31 10.28
C ALA A 399 -1.25 6.85 10.64
N SER A 400 -0.47 6.61 11.69
CA SER A 400 -0.06 5.27 12.11
C SER A 400 -1.23 4.55 12.78
N GLU A 401 -1.93 5.24 13.69
CA GLU A 401 -3.11 4.70 14.36
C GLU A 401 -4.23 4.39 13.34
N ALA A 402 -4.52 5.32 12.43
CA ALA A 402 -5.52 5.11 11.39
C ALA A 402 -5.14 3.97 10.43
N LEU A 403 -3.86 3.80 10.09
CA LEU A 403 -3.40 2.67 9.27
C LEU A 403 -3.65 1.32 9.96
N GLN A 404 -3.44 1.24 11.28
CA GLN A 404 -3.75 0.05 12.07
C GLN A 404 -5.26 -0.24 12.06
N LEU A 405 -6.09 0.80 12.24
CA LEU A 405 -7.55 0.68 12.22
C LEU A 405 -8.07 0.20 10.86
N VAL A 406 -7.56 0.77 9.77
CA VAL A 406 -7.89 0.34 8.40
C VAL A 406 -7.48 -1.12 8.16
N THR A 407 -6.28 -1.52 8.60
CA THR A 407 -5.82 -2.91 8.48
C THR A 407 -6.67 -3.87 9.30
N SER A 408 -7.06 -3.47 10.51
CA SER A 408 -7.96 -4.24 11.39
C SER A 408 -9.35 -4.40 10.77
N PHE A 409 -9.90 -3.31 10.21
CA PHE A 409 -11.17 -3.34 9.49
C PHE A 409 -11.13 -4.35 8.33
N GLN A 410 -10.10 -4.29 7.47
CA GLN A 410 -9.96 -5.22 6.34
C GLN A 410 -9.89 -6.69 6.79
N LYS A 411 -9.22 -6.97 7.92
CA LYS A 411 -9.16 -8.34 8.48
C LYS A 411 -10.53 -8.81 8.97
N LYS A 412 -11.29 -7.92 9.61
CA LYS A 412 -12.62 -8.23 10.17
C LYS A 412 -13.71 -8.32 9.10
N PHE A 413 -13.63 -7.49 8.06
CA PHE A 413 -14.59 -7.39 6.97
C PHE A 413 -13.86 -7.48 5.62
N PRO A 414 -13.33 -8.66 5.24
CA PRO A 414 -12.51 -8.82 4.02
C PRO A 414 -13.31 -8.65 2.73
N LYS A 415 -14.65 -8.79 2.81
CA LYS A 415 -15.61 -8.59 1.74
C LYS A 415 -16.67 -7.64 2.27
N GLY A 416 -17.03 -6.62 1.49
CA GLY A 416 -17.99 -5.61 1.92
C GLY A 416 -18.06 -4.45 0.94
N VAL A 417 -19.15 -3.70 1.00
CA VAL A 417 -19.39 -2.55 0.11
C VAL A 417 -18.38 -1.42 0.32
N TYR A 418 -17.74 -1.36 1.50
CA TYR A 418 -16.77 -0.33 1.87
C TYR A 418 -15.32 -0.66 1.47
N MET A 419 -15.05 -1.86 0.95
CA MET A 419 -13.68 -2.33 0.75
C MET A 419 -12.88 -1.52 -0.27
N ALA A 420 -13.54 -1.00 -1.31
CA ALA A 420 -12.89 -0.11 -2.28
C ALA A 420 -12.36 1.15 -1.59
N VAL A 421 -13.19 1.81 -0.77
CA VAL A 421 -12.81 3.02 -0.03
C VAL A 421 -11.72 2.73 0.99
N ILE A 422 -11.84 1.61 1.71
CA ILE A 422 -10.85 1.15 2.69
C ILE A 422 -9.47 0.91 2.05
N ARG A 423 -9.41 0.33 0.84
CA ARG A 423 -8.15 0.17 0.11
C ARG A 423 -7.53 1.52 -0.27
N THR A 424 -8.34 2.47 -0.72
CA THR A 424 -7.88 3.83 -1.02
C THR A 424 -7.38 4.55 0.24
N MET A 425 -8.06 4.41 1.36
CA MET A 425 -7.61 4.95 2.64
C MET A 425 -6.26 4.35 3.04
N ARG A 426 -6.10 3.03 2.94
CA ARG A 426 -4.84 2.34 3.27
C ARG A 426 -3.67 2.86 2.43
N GLU A 427 -3.85 2.98 1.12
CA GLU A 427 -2.84 3.51 0.20
C GLU A 427 -2.35 4.91 0.61
N VAL A 428 -3.29 5.81 0.93
CA VAL A 428 -2.97 7.18 1.36
C VAL A 428 -2.25 7.17 2.71
N LEU A 429 -2.75 6.37 3.66
CA LEU A 429 -2.19 6.23 5.00
C LEU A 429 -0.75 5.67 4.97
N VAL A 430 -0.51 4.63 4.16
CA VAL A 430 0.83 4.04 3.98
C VAL A 430 1.83 5.08 3.49
N ALA A 431 1.46 5.88 2.49
CA ALA A 431 2.31 6.95 1.99
C ALA A 431 2.61 8.04 3.03
N ASP A 432 1.61 8.41 3.85
CA ASP A 432 1.75 9.42 4.90
C ASP A 432 2.64 8.92 6.05
N VAL A 433 2.40 7.69 6.54
CA VAL A 433 3.25 7.04 7.56
C VAL A 433 4.68 6.93 7.06
N TYR A 434 4.88 6.52 5.81
CA TYR A 434 6.21 6.42 5.23
C TYR A 434 6.92 7.78 5.22
N ARG A 435 6.23 8.86 4.82
CA ARG A 435 6.83 10.21 4.74
C ARG A 435 7.20 10.80 6.09
N LYS A 436 6.37 10.56 7.12
CA LYS A 436 6.54 11.13 8.46
C LYS A 436 7.53 10.36 9.34
N THR A 437 7.78 9.09 9.01
CA THR A 437 8.67 8.24 9.80
C THR A 437 10.13 8.40 9.39
N ALA A 438 11.01 8.60 10.37
CA ALA A 438 12.45 8.70 10.15
C ALA A 438 13.12 7.31 10.01
N TRP A 439 12.79 6.58 8.94
CA TRP A 439 13.19 5.17 8.72
C TRP A 439 14.69 4.90 8.84
N ARG A 440 15.56 5.87 8.53
CA ARG A 440 17.02 5.73 8.67
C ARG A 440 17.48 5.43 10.11
N LYS A 441 16.65 5.74 11.12
CA LYS A 441 16.96 5.42 12.52
C LYS A 441 16.59 3.99 12.89
N ASP A 442 15.73 3.34 12.12
CA ASP A 442 15.28 1.97 12.35
C ASP A 442 14.91 1.29 11.02
N LEU A 443 15.94 0.75 10.36
CA LEU A 443 15.81 0.03 9.09
C LEU A 443 15.02 -1.27 9.23
N SER A 444 15.02 -1.89 10.42
CA SER A 444 14.30 -3.14 10.68
C SER A 444 12.78 -2.93 10.61
N SER A 445 12.31 -1.82 11.18
CA SER A 445 10.90 -1.43 11.08
C SER A 445 10.52 -1.04 9.65
N LEU A 446 11.44 -0.48 8.86
CA LEU A 446 11.18 -0.19 7.44
C LEU A 446 10.95 -1.48 6.65
N VAL A 447 11.82 -2.49 6.82
CA VAL A 447 11.67 -3.78 6.11
C VAL A 447 10.31 -4.41 6.43
N ARG A 448 9.95 -4.50 7.72
CA ARG A 448 8.64 -5.00 8.13
C ARG A 448 7.51 -4.17 7.53
N PHE A 449 7.63 -2.84 7.52
CA PHE A 449 6.62 -1.95 6.98
C PHE A 449 6.39 -2.21 5.47
N VAL A 450 7.45 -2.30 4.66
CA VAL A 450 7.28 -2.53 3.22
C VAL A 450 6.75 -3.94 2.91
N GLU A 451 7.14 -4.96 3.68
CA GLU A 451 6.61 -6.32 3.56
C GLU A 451 5.10 -6.37 3.88
N GLU A 452 4.68 -5.77 4.99
CA GLU A 452 3.28 -5.74 5.41
C GLU A 452 2.37 -4.92 4.49
N GLN A 453 2.94 -3.90 3.83
CA GLN A 453 2.18 -2.92 3.03
C GLN A 453 2.42 -3.04 1.52
N HIS A 454 3.07 -4.11 1.02
CA HIS A 454 3.53 -4.23 -0.37
C HIS A 454 2.47 -3.95 -1.46
N ASP A 455 1.20 -4.28 -1.21
CA ASP A 455 0.08 -3.99 -2.12
C ASP A 455 -0.31 -2.50 -2.21
N TYR A 456 0.19 -1.66 -1.29
CA TYR A 456 -0.26 -0.28 -1.06
C TYR A 456 0.89 0.74 -1.10
N LEU A 457 2.04 0.41 -1.70
CA LEU A 457 3.24 1.24 -1.73
C LEU A 457 3.29 2.26 -2.88
N SER A 458 2.23 2.41 -3.69
CA SER A 458 2.19 3.33 -4.83
C SER A 458 2.62 4.76 -4.45
N GLY A 459 2.09 5.29 -3.35
CA GLY A 459 2.44 6.63 -2.85
C GLY A 459 3.82 6.72 -2.18
N CYS A 460 4.43 5.58 -1.82
CA CYS A 460 5.79 5.51 -1.28
C CYS A 460 6.82 5.51 -2.40
N VAL A 461 6.58 4.76 -3.48
CA VAL A 461 7.48 4.63 -4.63
C VAL A 461 7.76 5.97 -5.32
N GLY A 462 6.81 6.91 -5.30
CA GLY A 462 7.02 8.25 -5.83
C GLY A 462 7.99 9.12 -5.01
N GLN A 463 8.45 8.66 -3.83
CA GLN A 463 9.38 9.42 -3.00
C GLN A 463 10.83 9.23 -3.45
N PRO A 464 11.62 10.31 -3.55
CA PRO A 464 13.03 10.21 -3.94
C PRO A 464 13.81 9.27 -3.03
N GLY A 465 14.53 8.31 -3.64
CA GLY A 465 15.38 7.38 -2.91
C GLY A 465 14.62 6.25 -2.20
N PHE A 466 13.31 6.07 -2.42
CA PHE A 466 12.53 4.96 -1.85
C PHE A 466 13.19 3.60 -2.10
N LEU A 467 13.44 3.26 -3.37
CA LEU A 467 13.96 1.95 -3.76
C LEU A 467 15.35 1.71 -3.15
N ARG A 468 16.24 2.71 -3.23
CA ARG A 468 17.58 2.64 -2.64
C ARG A 468 17.53 2.42 -1.13
N LEU A 469 16.71 3.17 -0.40
CA LEU A 469 16.60 3.02 1.04
C LEU A 469 16.08 1.62 1.41
N VAL A 470 15.13 1.08 0.65
CA VAL A 470 14.62 -0.29 0.86
C VAL A 470 15.72 -1.32 0.58
N ALA A 471 16.39 -1.23 -0.58
CA ALA A 471 17.48 -2.13 -0.94
C ALA A 471 18.61 -2.12 0.11
N ASP A 472 19.11 -0.93 0.47
CA ASP A 472 20.13 -0.73 1.51
C ASP A 472 19.69 -1.39 2.84
N SER A 473 18.41 -1.26 3.20
CA SER A 473 17.87 -1.87 4.42
C SER A 473 17.91 -3.39 4.40
N TYR A 474 17.54 -4.03 3.29
CA TYR A 474 17.62 -5.49 3.17
C TYR A 474 19.07 -5.98 3.16
N SER A 475 19.98 -5.24 2.50
CA SER A 475 21.40 -5.56 2.45
C SER A 475 22.07 -5.52 3.83
N GLU A 476 21.75 -4.51 4.66
CA GLU A 476 22.25 -4.42 6.05
C GLU A 476 21.88 -5.64 6.90
N PHE A 477 20.72 -6.26 6.65
CA PHE A 477 20.30 -7.49 7.33
C PHE A 477 20.72 -8.78 6.62
N GLY A 478 21.46 -8.70 5.51
CA GLY A 478 21.90 -9.86 4.74
C GLY A 478 20.73 -10.68 4.16
N ARG A 479 19.67 -10.01 3.71
CA ARG A 479 18.43 -10.64 3.18
C ARG A 479 18.22 -10.44 1.67
N PRO A 480 19.20 -10.77 0.79
CA PRO A 480 19.10 -10.52 -0.65
C PRO A 480 18.00 -11.35 -1.33
N ILE A 481 17.72 -12.57 -0.84
CA ILE A 481 16.69 -13.44 -1.41
C ILE A 481 15.30 -12.84 -1.19
N GLU A 482 15.03 -12.31 0.01
CA GLU A 482 13.77 -11.66 0.32
C GLU A 482 13.62 -10.32 -0.38
N LEU A 483 14.71 -9.56 -0.55
CA LEU A 483 14.72 -8.35 -1.37
C LEU A 483 14.31 -8.69 -2.81
N ILE A 484 14.93 -9.68 -3.44
CA ILE A 484 14.60 -10.13 -4.80
C ILE A 484 13.11 -10.47 -4.90
N LYS A 485 12.58 -11.27 -3.96
CA LYS A 485 11.15 -11.64 -3.94
C LYS A 485 10.23 -10.42 -3.84
N PHE A 486 10.58 -9.48 -2.96
CA PHE A 486 9.83 -8.24 -2.79
C PHE A 486 9.87 -7.38 -4.06
N LEU A 487 11.04 -7.23 -4.67
CA LEU A 487 11.24 -6.48 -5.90
C LEU A 487 10.51 -7.09 -7.10
N ASP A 488 10.51 -8.42 -7.24
CA ASP A 488 9.76 -9.12 -8.29
C ASP A 488 8.25 -8.85 -8.16
N LEU A 489 7.71 -8.91 -6.93
CA LEU A 489 6.31 -8.57 -6.64
C LEU A 489 5.97 -7.11 -6.97
N LEU A 490 6.94 -6.19 -6.85
CA LEU A 490 6.78 -4.79 -7.22
C LEU A 490 6.85 -4.57 -8.73
N ALA A 491 7.76 -5.26 -9.43
CA ALA A 491 7.96 -5.14 -10.87
C ALA A 491 6.68 -5.44 -11.67
N ASP A 492 5.83 -6.34 -11.15
CA ASP A 492 4.55 -6.71 -11.76
C ASP A 492 3.43 -5.68 -11.52
N ARG A 493 3.64 -4.65 -10.69
CA ARG A 493 2.63 -3.64 -10.39
C ARG A 493 2.63 -2.53 -11.42
N GLN A 494 1.45 -2.23 -11.97
CA GLN A 494 1.28 -1.17 -12.96
C GLN A 494 1.77 0.20 -12.45
N TRP A 495 1.54 0.50 -11.16
CA TRP A 495 1.97 1.75 -10.53
C TRP A 495 3.47 1.85 -10.26
N ALA A 496 4.23 0.74 -10.37
CA ALA A 496 5.69 0.72 -10.22
C ALA A 496 6.43 0.87 -11.57
N SER A 497 5.69 0.98 -12.68
CA SER A 497 6.26 1.04 -14.04
C SER A 497 7.35 2.12 -14.23
N SER A 498 7.24 3.25 -13.53
CA SER A 498 8.23 4.33 -13.61
C SER A 498 9.58 4.02 -12.97
N ILE A 499 9.63 3.08 -12.01
CA ILE A 499 10.86 2.63 -11.34
C ILE A 499 11.23 1.19 -11.71
N ALA A 500 10.45 0.58 -12.60
CA ALA A 500 10.66 -0.81 -12.98
C ALA A 500 12.05 -1.07 -13.59
N PRO A 501 12.65 -0.17 -14.41
CA PRO A 501 14.03 -0.33 -14.84
C PRO A 501 15.00 -0.49 -13.67
N GLU A 502 14.91 0.37 -12.65
CA GLU A 502 15.75 0.29 -11.45
C GLU A 502 15.50 -1.00 -10.66
N ILE A 503 14.23 -1.43 -10.53
CA ILE A 503 13.90 -2.69 -9.86
C ILE A 503 14.61 -3.88 -10.52
N TYR A 504 14.58 -3.98 -11.84
CA TYR A 504 15.24 -5.09 -12.55
C TYR A 504 16.76 -5.06 -12.39
N LEU A 505 17.38 -3.88 -12.31
CA LEU A 505 18.81 -3.76 -12.03
C LEU A 505 19.15 -4.26 -10.62
N GLU A 506 18.37 -3.84 -9.62
CA GLU A 506 18.55 -4.30 -8.23
C GLU A 506 18.35 -5.82 -8.10
N ILE A 507 17.38 -6.40 -8.83
CA ILE A 507 17.21 -7.86 -8.88
C ILE A 507 18.45 -8.53 -9.48
N ALA A 508 18.97 -8.02 -10.61
CA ALA A 508 20.14 -8.59 -11.28
C ALA A 508 21.39 -8.52 -10.40
N ASP A 509 21.62 -7.37 -9.73
CA ASP A 509 22.76 -7.18 -8.83
C ASP A 509 22.72 -8.15 -7.64
N ASN A 510 21.54 -8.29 -7.02
CA ASN A 510 21.38 -9.21 -5.89
C ASN A 510 21.39 -10.67 -6.33
N SER A 511 20.91 -11.02 -7.53
CA SER A 511 20.98 -12.39 -8.04
C SER A 511 22.42 -12.79 -8.40
N GLU A 512 23.23 -11.87 -8.91
CA GLU A 512 24.66 -12.09 -9.12
C GLU A 512 25.40 -12.29 -7.79
N LEU A 513 25.08 -11.47 -6.77
CA LEU A 513 25.70 -11.56 -5.45
C LEU A 513 25.51 -12.94 -4.79
N ILE A 514 24.33 -13.54 -4.95
CA ILE A 514 24.04 -14.89 -4.42
C ILE A 514 24.44 -16.02 -5.37
N GLY A 515 24.96 -15.70 -6.56
CA GLY A 515 25.37 -16.69 -7.57
C GLY A 515 24.21 -17.36 -8.31
N ASP A 516 23.00 -16.79 -8.29
CA ASP A 516 21.87 -17.29 -9.08
C ASP A 516 21.97 -16.83 -10.54
N VAL A 517 22.80 -17.56 -11.29
CA VAL A 517 23.06 -17.32 -12.72
C VAL A 517 21.77 -17.39 -13.55
N SER A 518 20.85 -18.29 -13.20
CA SER A 518 19.61 -18.49 -13.97
C SER A 518 18.67 -17.30 -13.83
N LEU A 519 18.50 -16.80 -12.59
CA LEU A 519 17.70 -15.61 -12.34
C LEU A 519 18.35 -14.36 -12.94
N THR A 520 19.67 -14.21 -12.81
CA THR A 520 20.42 -13.10 -13.42
C THR A 520 20.18 -13.06 -14.93
N GLU A 521 20.37 -14.18 -15.63
CA GLU A 521 20.18 -14.27 -17.07
C GLU A 521 18.75 -13.87 -17.48
N ARG A 522 17.74 -14.42 -16.78
CA ARG A 522 16.33 -14.13 -17.06
C ARG A 522 16.00 -12.65 -16.84
N THR A 523 16.53 -12.06 -15.77
CA THR A 523 16.28 -10.67 -15.38
C THR A 523 16.89 -9.71 -16.41
N LEU A 524 18.17 -9.90 -16.77
CA LEU A 524 18.85 -9.10 -17.78
C LEU A 524 18.16 -9.18 -19.15
N LYS A 525 17.77 -10.38 -19.60
CA LYS A 525 16.99 -10.57 -20.83
C LYS A 525 15.68 -9.79 -20.81
N THR A 526 14.95 -9.88 -19.70
CA THR A 526 13.66 -9.19 -19.52
C THR A 526 13.87 -7.68 -19.58
N TYR A 527 14.89 -7.17 -18.91
CA TYR A 527 15.25 -5.75 -18.91
C TYR A 527 15.55 -5.24 -20.32
N ILE A 528 16.46 -5.91 -21.04
CA ILE A 528 16.88 -5.51 -22.40
C ILE A 528 15.70 -5.50 -23.37
N SER A 529 14.79 -6.49 -23.25
CA SER A 529 13.60 -6.60 -24.08
C SER A 529 12.56 -5.52 -23.77
N LYS A 530 12.29 -5.23 -22.48
CA LYS A 530 11.27 -4.25 -22.07
C LYS A 530 11.76 -2.81 -22.16
N TYR A 531 13.05 -2.56 -21.95
CA TYR A 531 13.63 -1.21 -21.85
C TYR A 531 14.81 -0.97 -22.80
N PRO A 532 14.65 -1.21 -24.12
CA PRO A 532 15.76 -1.09 -25.08
C PRO A 532 16.28 0.35 -25.25
N SER A 533 15.49 1.35 -24.86
CA SER A 533 15.86 2.77 -24.93
C SER A 533 16.47 3.32 -23.64
N ASP A 534 16.53 2.52 -22.56
CA ASP A 534 17.21 2.95 -21.33
C ASP A 534 18.72 3.13 -21.60
N PRO A 535 19.37 4.22 -21.15
CA PRO A 535 20.80 4.44 -21.32
C PRO A 535 21.70 3.28 -20.83
N ARG A 536 21.21 2.49 -19.86
CA ARG A 536 21.90 1.35 -19.27
C ARG A 536 21.69 0.04 -20.04
N ALA A 537 20.81 0.00 -21.05
CA ALA A 537 20.53 -1.22 -21.82
C ALA A 537 21.78 -1.80 -22.50
N ARG A 538 22.68 -0.95 -23.00
CA ARG A 538 23.96 -1.39 -23.58
C ARG A 538 24.86 -2.05 -22.52
N GLU A 539 24.93 -1.47 -21.34
CA GLU A 539 25.70 -2.02 -20.21
C GLU A 539 25.12 -3.36 -19.75
N MET A 540 23.79 -3.49 -19.66
CA MET A 540 23.13 -4.76 -19.31
C MET A 540 23.34 -5.84 -20.38
N THR A 541 23.39 -5.45 -21.65
CA THR A 541 23.74 -6.37 -22.75
C THR A 541 25.18 -6.86 -22.60
N GLU A 542 26.10 -5.98 -22.24
CA GLU A 542 27.49 -6.33 -21.93
C GLU A 542 27.60 -7.30 -20.74
N ARG A 543 26.88 -7.04 -19.64
CA ARG A 543 26.81 -7.95 -18.48
C ARG A 543 26.24 -9.33 -18.84
N LEU A 544 25.20 -9.38 -19.67
CA LEU A 544 24.66 -10.65 -20.17
C LEU A 544 25.70 -11.41 -21.00
N GLY A 545 26.49 -10.69 -21.81
CA GLY A 545 27.60 -11.27 -22.56
C GLY A 545 28.70 -11.85 -21.66
N SER A 546 29.08 -11.15 -20.58
CA SER A 546 30.04 -11.68 -19.60
C SER A 546 29.50 -12.92 -18.88
N LEU A 547 28.21 -12.96 -18.56
CA LEU A 547 27.56 -14.12 -17.95
C LEU A 547 27.62 -15.36 -18.88
N TYR A 548 27.38 -15.16 -20.18
CA TYR A 548 27.52 -16.23 -21.17
C TYR A 548 28.95 -16.70 -21.34
N PHE A 549 29.90 -15.78 -21.31
CA PHE A 549 31.31 -16.12 -21.38
C PHE A 549 31.74 -16.97 -20.18
N ALA A 550 31.34 -16.58 -18.96
CA ALA A 550 31.60 -17.34 -17.74
C ALA A 550 30.93 -18.73 -17.75
N SER A 551 29.83 -18.89 -18.50
CA SER A 551 29.10 -20.15 -18.65
C SER A 551 29.56 -21.00 -19.85
N ASP A 552 30.66 -20.64 -20.51
CA ASP A 552 31.21 -21.28 -21.73
C ASP A 552 30.22 -21.34 -22.92
N ARG A 553 29.30 -20.38 -22.99
CA ARG A 553 28.24 -20.30 -24.02
C ARG A 553 28.67 -19.41 -25.18
N GLN A 554 29.68 -19.85 -25.94
CA GLN A 554 30.38 -19.03 -26.94
C GLN A 554 29.47 -18.46 -28.04
N GLN A 555 28.48 -19.25 -28.49
CA GLN A 555 27.53 -18.80 -29.50
C GLN A 555 26.67 -17.64 -28.98
N GLN A 556 26.19 -17.71 -27.74
CA GLN A 556 25.40 -16.65 -27.11
C GLN A 556 26.23 -15.40 -26.83
N VAL A 557 27.51 -15.53 -26.47
CA VAL A 557 28.43 -14.39 -26.34
C VAL A 557 28.51 -13.62 -27.66
N LYS A 558 28.73 -14.33 -28.77
CA LYS A 558 28.74 -13.73 -30.11
C LYS A 558 27.41 -13.01 -30.40
N GLU A 559 26.28 -13.70 -30.25
CA GLU A 559 24.96 -13.12 -30.54
C GLU A 559 24.68 -11.85 -29.72
N THR A 560 25.16 -11.82 -28.47
CA THR A 560 24.91 -10.72 -27.53
C THR A 560 25.86 -9.53 -27.75
N LEU A 561 27.13 -9.78 -28.07
CA LEU A 561 28.19 -8.75 -28.07
C LEU A 561 28.67 -8.32 -29.46
N LEU A 562 28.29 -9.00 -30.54
CA LEU A 562 28.84 -8.71 -31.90
C LEU A 562 28.65 -7.25 -32.34
N TRP A 563 27.60 -6.57 -31.84
CA TRP A 563 27.33 -5.15 -32.11
C TRP A 563 28.49 -4.23 -31.71
N LEU A 564 29.35 -4.64 -30.76
CA LEU A 564 30.54 -3.88 -30.35
C LEU A 564 31.55 -3.68 -31.49
N LEU A 565 31.47 -4.47 -32.57
CA LEU A 565 32.34 -4.30 -33.74
C LEU A 565 31.79 -3.30 -34.77
N ASN A 566 30.59 -2.77 -34.57
CA ASN A 566 29.97 -1.80 -35.46
C ASN A 566 30.64 -0.43 -35.37
N LYS A 567 30.61 0.32 -36.47
CA LYS A 567 31.24 1.64 -36.52
C LYS A 567 30.53 2.62 -35.58
N GLY A 568 31.29 3.27 -34.71
CA GLY A 568 30.78 4.28 -33.78
C GLY A 568 30.30 3.73 -32.43
N GLU A 569 30.17 2.41 -32.30
CA GLU A 569 29.86 1.76 -31.03
C GLU A 569 31.10 1.66 -30.14
N ARG A 570 30.89 1.72 -28.82
CA ARG A 570 31.96 1.57 -27.82
C ARG A 570 31.44 0.82 -26.60
N ALA A 571 32.20 -0.17 -26.16
CA ALA A 571 31.92 -0.88 -24.93
C ALA A 571 31.95 0.06 -23.71
N LYS A 572 31.00 -0.14 -22.79
CA LYS A 572 31.00 0.46 -21.45
C LYS A 572 32.04 -0.21 -20.56
N ASN A 573 32.19 -1.53 -20.68
CA ASN A 573 33.27 -2.29 -20.05
C ASN A 573 34.25 -2.80 -21.12
N ALA A 574 35.52 -2.42 -21.02
CA ALA A 574 36.55 -2.86 -21.97
C ALA A 574 36.64 -4.39 -22.08
N GLU A 575 36.44 -5.13 -20.99
CA GLU A 575 36.50 -6.59 -20.97
C GLU A 575 35.49 -7.27 -21.90
N SER A 576 34.39 -6.58 -22.24
CA SER A 576 33.40 -7.06 -23.21
C SER A 576 34.02 -7.38 -24.57
N TYR A 577 35.03 -6.61 -24.99
CA TYR A 577 35.77 -6.91 -26.21
C TYR A 577 36.61 -8.19 -26.10
N TYR A 578 37.20 -8.43 -24.93
CA TYR A 578 37.95 -9.66 -24.67
C TYR A 578 37.03 -10.88 -24.69
N TYR A 579 35.87 -10.81 -24.02
CA TYR A 579 34.86 -11.88 -24.02
C TYR A 579 34.40 -12.20 -25.44
N LEU A 580 34.06 -11.17 -26.23
CA LEU A 580 33.68 -11.33 -27.63
C LEU A 580 34.82 -11.93 -28.46
N GLY A 581 36.06 -11.45 -28.31
CA GLY A 581 37.20 -11.93 -29.07
C GLY A 581 37.52 -13.41 -28.80
N LYS A 582 37.45 -13.86 -27.55
CA LYS A 582 37.63 -15.28 -27.18
C LYS A 582 36.54 -16.16 -27.76
N ALA A 583 35.28 -15.72 -27.68
CA ALA A 583 34.16 -16.44 -28.26
C ALA A 583 34.30 -16.59 -29.77
N LEU A 584 34.60 -15.50 -30.49
CA LEU A 584 34.82 -15.52 -31.93
C LEU A 584 36.01 -16.41 -32.33
N TRP A 585 37.09 -16.40 -31.56
CA TRP A 585 38.23 -17.31 -31.78
C TRP A 585 37.81 -18.77 -31.66
N SER A 586 37.05 -19.13 -30.62
CA SER A 586 36.55 -20.51 -30.42
C SER A 586 35.62 -20.96 -31.56
N LEU A 587 34.87 -20.02 -32.13
CA LEU A 587 33.97 -20.22 -33.28
C LEU A 587 34.68 -20.11 -34.64
N GLN A 588 36.01 -19.98 -34.65
CA GLN A 588 36.85 -19.87 -35.86
C GLN A 588 36.59 -18.63 -36.72
N LEU A 589 35.99 -17.58 -36.15
CA LEU A 589 35.73 -16.30 -36.81
C LEU A 589 36.92 -15.35 -36.63
N TYR A 590 38.06 -15.74 -37.18
CA TYR A 590 39.38 -15.16 -36.87
C TYR A 590 39.51 -13.65 -37.18
N SER A 591 38.93 -13.17 -38.29
CA SER A 591 38.99 -11.74 -38.65
C SER A 591 38.26 -10.86 -37.63
N GLN A 592 37.08 -11.29 -37.19
CA GLN A 592 36.29 -10.59 -36.17
C GLN A 592 36.94 -10.72 -34.79
N ALA A 593 37.52 -11.89 -34.47
CA ALA A 593 38.24 -12.13 -33.23
C ALA A 593 39.45 -11.18 -33.08
N SER A 594 40.26 -11.02 -34.14
CA SER A 594 41.37 -10.04 -34.14
C SER A 594 40.84 -8.63 -33.91
N LYS A 595 39.77 -8.23 -34.60
CA LYS A 595 39.20 -6.88 -34.46
C LYS A 595 38.71 -6.59 -33.04
N ALA A 596 38.03 -7.55 -32.42
CA ALA A 596 37.58 -7.44 -31.03
C ALA A 596 38.78 -7.28 -30.08
N MET A 597 39.83 -8.10 -30.25
CA MET A 597 41.03 -8.00 -29.42
C MET A 597 41.80 -6.71 -29.64
N ASP A 598 41.87 -6.18 -30.86
CA ASP A 598 42.47 -4.87 -31.13
C ASP A 598 41.74 -3.76 -30.38
N LEU A 599 40.41 -3.80 -30.35
CA LEU A 599 39.60 -2.86 -29.58
C LEU A 599 39.88 -2.98 -28.07
N PHE A 600 39.99 -4.20 -27.54
CA PHE A 600 40.38 -4.44 -26.14
C PHE A 600 41.75 -3.83 -25.82
N LEU A 601 42.77 -4.11 -26.64
CA LEU A 601 44.14 -3.64 -26.43
C LEU A 601 44.27 -2.11 -26.56
N SER A 602 43.37 -1.46 -27.29
CA SER A 602 43.33 0.00 -27.44
C SER A 602 42.55 0.72 -26.33
N ALA A 603 41.78 0.00 -25.52
CA ALA A 603 40.95 0.59 -24.48
C ALA A 603 41.78 0.90 -23.21
N PRO A 604 41.43 1.95 -22.45
CA PRO A 604 42.06 2.23 -21.16
C PRO A 604 41.69 1.12 -20.16
N VAL A 605 42.65 0.25 -19.85
CA VAL A 605 42.42 -0.95 -19.05
C VAL A 605 42.55 -0.64 -17.55
N ALA A 606 41.44 -0.46 -16.84
CA ALA A 606 41.43 -0.49 -15.37
C ALA A 606 41.36 -1.97 -14.92
N GLY A 607 42.45 -2.52 -14.37
CA GLY A 607 42.48 -3.88 -13.79
C GLY A 607 42.82 -5.06 -14.74
N GLY A 608 42.69 -4.90 -16.05
CA GLY A 608 42.95 -5.96 -17.04
C GLY A 608 44.42 -6.31 -17.34
N MET A 609 45.38 -5.99 -16.48
CA MET A 609 46.77 -6.43 -16.64
C MET A 609 46.89 -7.98 -16.69
N ARG A 610 45.93 -8.68 -16.07
CA ARG A 610 45.83 -10.15 -16.11
C ARG A 610 45.38 -10.70 -17.47
N LEU A 611 44.51 -9.99 -18.18
CA LEU A 611 43.94 -10.44 -19.44
C LEU A 611 44.80 -10.05 -20.65
N LEU A 612 45.62 -9.00 -20.52
CA LEU A 612 46.47 -8.49 -21.61
C LEU A 612 47.32 -9.58 -22.28
N PRO A 613 48.07 -10.45 -21.57
CA PRO A 613 48.87 -11.47 -22.23
C PRO A 613 48.02 -12.45 -23.08
N ASP A 614 46.86 -12.88 -22.57
CA ASP A 614 45.99 -13.75 -23.35
C ASP A 614 45.37 -13.02 -24.55
N ALA A 615 44.99 -11.76 -24.38
CA ALA A 615 44.46 -10.94 -25.45
C ALA A 615 45.47 -10.76 -26.60
N TYR A 616 46.74 -10.46 -26.29
CA TYR A 616 47.81 -10.39 -27.30
C TYR A 616 47.99 -11.73 -28.05
N LEU A 617 47.97 -12.84 -27.31
CA LEU A 617 48.14 -14.16 -27.91
C LEU A 617 46.97 -14.51 -28.84
N VAL A 618 45.74 -14.25 -28.41
CA VAL A 618 44.54 -14.50 -29.21
C VAL A 618 44.48 -13.56 -30.40
N ALA A 619 44.83 -12.27 -30.24
CA ALA A 619 44.91 -11.32 -31.35
C ALA A 619 45.92 -11.77 -32.42
N ALA A 620 47.14 -12.12 -31.99
CA ALA A 620 48.19 -12.60 -32.88
C ALA A 620 47.79 -13.91 -33.57
N SER A 621 47.26 -14.87 -32.82
CA SER A 621 46.81 -16.16 -33.36
C SER A 621 45.64 -16.00 -34.33
N SER A 622 44.73 -15.05 -34.06
CA SER A 622 43.62 -14.70 -34.96
C SER A 622 44.11 -14.12 -36.28
N ARG A 623 45.09 -13.21 -36.25
CA ARG A 623 45.70 -12.66 -37.47
C ARG A 623 46.45 -13.71 -38.27
N ASP A 624 47.23 -14.55 -37.58
CA ASP A 624 47.96 -15.65 -38.20
C ASP A 624 47.02 -16.63 -38.92
N ALA A 625 45.94 -17.06 -38.24
CA ALA A 625 44.92 -17.93 -38.82
C ALA A 625 44.14 -17.25 -39.96
N ALA A 626 44.06 -15.92 -39.98
CA ALA A 626 43.48 -15.14 -41.08
C ALA A 626 44.48 -14.84 -42.22
N GLY A 627 45.74 -15.32 -42.13
CA GLY A 627 46.80 -15.13 -43.14
C GLY A 627 47.64 -13.85 -42.98
N ASP A 628 47.37 -13.01 -41.99
CA ASP A 628 48.18 -11.81 -41.67
C ASP A 628 49.34 -12.14 -40.72
N HIS A 629 50.28 -12.94 -41.21
CA HIS A 629 51.47 -13.35 -40.44
C HIS A 629 52.31 -12.15 -39.97
N LYS A 630 52.38 -11.10 -40.79
CA LYS A 630 53.17 -9.89 -40.49
C LYS A 630 52.53 -9.09 -39.36
N GLY A 631 51.20 -8.91 -39.38
CA GLY A 631 50.45 -8.26 -38.31
C GLY A 631 50.42 -9.08 -37.03
N ALA A 632 50.43 -10.42 -37.12
CA ALA A 632 50.55 -11.31 -35.97
C ALA A 632 51.91 -11.15 -35.25
N LEU A 633 53.02 -11.18 -36.00
CA LEU A 633 54.36 -10.98 -35.44
C LEU A 633 54.51 -9.61 -34.78
N LYS A 634 53.96 -8.55 -35.37
CA LYS A 634 53.95 -7.20 -34.76
C LYS A 634 53.28 -7.17 -33.39
N LEU A 635 52.16 -7.89 -33.22
CA LEU A 635 51.47 -7.97 -31.93
C LEU A 635 52.29 -8.73 -30.89
N ILE A 636 52.95 -9.81 -31.29
CA ILE A 636 53.82 -10.57 -30.38
C ILE A 636 55.06 -9.75 -29.98
N ASP A 637 55.67 -9.04 -30.93
CA ASP A 637 56.80 -8.15 -30.66
C ASP A 637 56.41 -7.00 -29.71
N ALA A 638 55.17 -6.50 -29.82
CA ALA A 638 54.62 -5.53 -28.88
C ALA A 638 54.39 -6.15 -27.49
N ALA A 639 53.86 -7.38 -27.45
CA ALA A 639 53.65 -8.11 -26.20
C ALA A 639 54.97 -8.34 -25.46
N LEU A 640 56.02 -8.83 -26.14
CA LEU A 640 57.34 -9.11 -25.54
C LEU A 640 58.01 -7.90 -24.87
N LYS A 641 57.59 -6.68 -25.20
CA LYS A 641 58.09 -5.42 -24.61
C LYS A 641 57.34 -4.98 -23.35
N LEU A 642 56.26 -5.66 -22.98
CA LEU A 642 55.52 -5.31 -21.77
C LEU A 642 56.29 -5.74 -20.51
N PRO A 643 56.35 -4.88 -19.48
CA PRO A 643 57.04 -5.18 -18.22
C PRO A 643 56.36 -6.32 -17.47
N ASP A 644 57.15 -7.20 -16.84
CA ASP A 644 56.71 -8.32 -16.00
C ASP A 644 55.69 -9.30 -16.63
N ILE A 645 55.84 -9.58 -17.93
CA ILE A 645 55.02 -10.60 -18.59
C ILE A 645 55.36 -12.02 -18.09
N LYS A 646 54.35 -12.68 -17.48
CA LYS A 646 54.45 -14.08 -17.04
C LYS A 646 54.47 -15.10 -18.19
N ARG A 647 54.01 -14.73 -19.40
CA ARG A 647 53.88 -15.60 -20.59
C ARG A 647 54.98 -15.35 -21.64
N HIS A 648 56.15 -14.88 -21.23
CA HIS A 648 57.21 -14.43 -22.16
C HIS A 648 57.68 -15.56 -23.09
N GLU A 649 57.88 -16.74 -22.52
CA GLU A 649 58.35 -17.94 -23.23
C GLU A 649 57.34 -18.45 -24.27
N GLU A 650 56.05 -18.39 -23.95
CA GLU A 650 54.96 -18.71 -24.88
C GLU A 650 54.92 -17.74 -26.07
N PHE A 651 55.13 -16.45 -25.82
CA PHE A 651 55.22 -15.47 -26.91
C PHE A 651 56.42 -15.71 -27.81
N MET A 652 57.60 -16.00 -27.25
CA MET A 652 58.80 -16.33 -28.04
C MET A 652 58.58 -17.58 -28.90
N TYR A 653 57.99 -18.64 -28.32
CA TYR A 653 57.65 -19.84 -29.06
C TYR A 653 56.69 -19.53 -30.21
N LYS A 654 55.61 -18.77 -29.93
CA LYS A 654 54.61 -18.41 -30.94
C LYS A 654 55.21 -17.55 -32.06
N ALA A 655 56.11 -16.61 -31.75
CA ALA A 655 56.84 -15.85 -32.76
C ALA A 655 57.70 -16.75 -33.66
N GLY A 656 58.36 -17.74 -33.08
CA GLY A 656 59.12 -18.76 -33.80
C GLY A 656 58.25 -19.58 -34.75
N ASP A 657 57.12 -20.11 -34.28
CA ASP A 657 56.17 -20.90 -35.07
C ASP A 657 55.60 -20.11 -36.26
N ILE A 658 55.14 -18.88 -36.02
CA ILE A 658 54.63 -18.00 -37.09
C ILE A 658 55.74 -17.64 -38.08
N SER A 659 56.96 -17.36 -37.61
CA SER A 659 58.11 -17.08 -38.47
C SER A 659 58.46 -18.28 -39.36
N LEU A 660 58.34 -19.50 -38.83
CA LEU A 660 58.60 -20.72 -39.59
C LEU A 660 57.55 -20.94 -40.69
N ARG A 661 56.27 -20.74 -40.36
CA ARG A 661 55.15 -20.89 -41.32
C ARG A 661 55.17 -19.82 -42.42
N SER A 662 55.59 -18.60 -42.08
CA SER A 662 55.76 -17.50 -43.04
C SER A 662 57.06 -17.60 -43.88
N GLY A 663 57.84 -18.67 -43.71
CA GLY A 663 59.05 -18.94 -44.50
C GLY A 663 60.31 -18.22 -44.01
N ASN A 664 60.25 -17.50 -42.89
CA ASN A 664 61.41 -16.87 -42.26
C ASN A 664 62.11 -17.84 -41.29
N THR A 665 62.73 -18.87 -41.85
CA THR A 665 63.40 -19.93 -41.10
C THR A 665 64.55 -19.40 -40.23
N ALA A 666 65.22 -18.32 -40.64
CA ALA A 666 66.29 -17.70 -39.88
C ALA A 666 65.79 -17.12 -38.55
N ARG A 667 64.73 -16.29 -38.59
CA ARG A 667 64.11 -15.71 -37.39
C ARG A 667 63.46 -16.79 -36.52
N ALA A 668 62.85 -17.81 -37.14
CA ALA A 668 62.29 -18.93 -36.39
C ALA A 668 63.36 -19.67 -35.58
N ARG A 669 64.49 -19.99 -36.21
CA ARG A 669 65.62 -20.65 -35.55
C ARG A 669 66.17 -19.80 -34.39
N GLU A 670 66.37 -18.50 -34.60
CA GLU A 670 66.84 -17.57 -33.57
C GLU A 670 65.94 -17.58 -32.33
N MET A 671 64.61 -17.44 -32.53
CA MET A 671 63.63 -17.43 -31.44
C MET A 671 63.59 -18.77 -30.66
N PHE A 672 63.66 -19.90 -31.36
CA PHE A 672 63.67 -21.21 -30.71
C PHE A 672 64.99 -21.50 -29.98
N GLU A 673 66.14 -21.14 -30.55
CA GLU A 673 67.44 -21.28 -29.87
C GLU A 673 67.51 -20.42 -28.61
N GLN A 674 67.00 -19.18 -28.68
CA GLN A 674 66.89 -18.30 -27.53
C GLN A 674 66.02 -18.93 -26.45
N LEU A 675 64.85 -19.48 -26.82
CA LEU A 675 63.97 -20.16 -25.86
C LEU A 675 64.64 -21.39 -25.20
N VAL A 676 65.44 -22.16 -25.95
CA VAL A 676 66.19 -23.31 -25.40
C VAL A 676 67.31 -22.87 -24.45
N LYS A 677 67.98 -21.75 -24.74
CA LYS A 677 69.11 -21.23 -23.96
C LYS A 677 68.68 -20.48 -22.70
N SER A 678 67.64 -19.64 -22.79
CA SER A 678 67.24 -18.72 -21.73
C SER A 678 65.86 -18.99 -21.12
N GLY A 679 65.08 -19.92 -21.67
CA GLY A 679 63.79 -20.32 -21.10
C GLY A 679 63.94 -21.01 -19.75
N LYS A 680 62.97 -20.84 -18.87
CA LYS A 680 62.90 -21.45 -17.53
C LYS A 680 61.86 -22.56 -17.46
N ASP A 681 60.88 -22.57 -18.37
CA ASP A 681 59.83 -23.58 -18.44
C ASP A 681 60.29 -24.81 -19.27
N PRO A 682 60.35 -26.01 -18.67
CA PRO A 682 60.79 -27.22 -19.37
C PRO A 682 59.93 -27.57 -20.60
N ASP A 683 58.64 -27.25 -20.59
CA ASP A 683 57.75 -27.58 -21.69
C ASP A 683 58.00 -26.70 -22.91
N TRP A 684 58.19 -25.39 -22.72
CA TRP A 684 58.53 -24.47 -23.81
C TRP A 684 59.90 -24.77 -24.40
N GLN A 685 60.90 -25.10 -23.57
CA GLN A 685 62.21 -25.57 -24.05
C GLN A 685 62.09 -26.84 -24.89
N ARG A 686 61.28 -27.82 -24.45
CA ARG A 686 61.06 -29.08 -25.18
C ARG A 686 60.41 -28.83 -26.54
N LEU A 687 59.35 -28.02 -26.57
CA LEU A 687 58.66 -27.66 -27.81
C LEU A 687 59.59 -26.93 -28.79
N ALA A 688 60.45 -26.02 -28.30
CA ALA A 688 61.45 -25.36 -29.13
C ALA A 688 62.51 -26.32 -29.70
N ARG A 689 63.03 -27.27 -28.91
CA ARG A 689 63.96 -28.31 -29.41
C ARG A 689 63.33 -29.15 -30.52
N GLN A 690 62.06 -29.54 -30.36
CA GLN A 690 61.32 -30.28 -31.39
C GLN A 690 61.17 -29.45 -32.67
N ALA A 691 60.83 -28.17 -32.53
CA ALA A 691 60.72 -27.26 -33.67
C ALA A 691 62.06 -27.08 -34.40
N LEU A 692 63.18 -26.92 -33.68
CA LEU A 692 64.53 -26.84 -34.25
C LEU A 692 64.91 -28.10 -35.02
N ALA A 693 64.69 -29.28 -34.44
CA ALA A 693 64.95 -30.56 -35.10
C ALA A 693 64.15 -30.70 -36.42
N SER A 694 62.90 -30.23 -36.44
CA SER A 694 62.07 -30.24 -37.66
C SER A 694 62.62 -29.33 -38.77
N ILE A 695 63.27 -28.22 -38.40
CA ILE A 695 63.93 -27.31 -39.34
C ILE A 695 65.18 -27.97 -39.93
N GLU A 696 65.97 -28.66 -39.11
CA GLU A 696 67.18 -29.36 -39.53
C GLU A 696 66.88 -30.51 -40.51
N VAL A 697 65.88 -31.35 -40.20
CA VAL A 697 65.46 -32.45 -41.08
C VAL A 697 64.98 -31.95 -42.44
N LYS A 698 64.21 -30.85 -42.48
CA LYS A 698 63.78 -30.21 -43.74
C LYS A 698 64.92 -29.56 -44.53
N SER A 699 66.02 -29.18 -43.87
CA SER A 699 67.22 -28.64 -44.53
C SER A 699 68.14 -29.72 -45.10
N ILE A 700 68.02 -30.97 -44.64
CA ILE A 700 68.79 -32.14 -45.11
C ILE A 700 68.07 -32.86 -46.27
N THR A 701 66.76 -32.63 -46.45
CA THR A 701 65.91 -33.26 -47.49
C THR A 701 65.57 -32.35 -48.68
N ARG A 702 66.14 -31.14 -48.73
CA ARG A 702 66.18 -30.25 -49.90
C ARG A 702 67.60 -30.25 -50.47
#